data_AF-F4HC29-F1
#
_entry.id   AF-F4HC29-F1
#
_cell.length_a   1.000
_cell.length_b   1.000
_cell.length_c   1.000
_cell.angle_alpha   90.00
_cell.angle_beta   90.00
_cell.angle_gamma   90.00
#
_symmetry.space_group_name_H-M   'P 1'
#
loop_
_entity.id
_entity.type
_entity.pdbx_description
1 polymer ?
#
loop_
_entity_poly.entity_id
_entity_poly.type
_entity_poly.pdbx_seq_one_letter_code
_entity_poly.pdbx_strand_id
1 'polypeptide(L)'
;MTKHDHRYDLAQGSNIDGKNVSFNTNNGDLTIQGASVVAENELIAKANNITIKEAENRIYSEDFYSEQKSGLMGSGGIGFSIGSKKETTENDQTKDYASGSQVGSLKGNTTLLAQDHYRQQGSTVSSLEGDVNIGSKKVDVLAADDKYETHYKHIMEQKGFTIAVNSPVVQAAQNVMAVVEQTHQVGESKNNRINALAAANTAWAAMRAAESVGSALSSAQALANGDIKNANVSVSLTYGEQKNVQTQHIQGNTATNSAINAGGNVTITATGADNASDINIVGSDVSGKQGTRFLADDEINFLAAKQTHQERSNNKSSGWNAGISASYGSDGFAFGVTAGGNDGKGYGNGDETTWRTSHIGDKASDTVMVSGGNTTVKGAQVLGKSIISDVENLTIASVQDTMSYTGKQKNISGQATVGYGASVSASFNQSKMNADYASVQEQSGLFAGDEGYQVNVRQHTDLTGGLITSTAQAEADGKNSFSTGTLSHSDIQNYSNYSASGFSLSGGVTISGGDAPQEIGGMKLQQVGENHKDGSSKVEYGGVAGVGTQGNWGIAKGLATALLGQVNDKGSESSVTNSAINTKNIVIRDNEAQLALTGKSAAETAQAIQKTNLHQALKKQDVETIRSDLESDLNTATEFVNNTNKIGDEIYYRIEKNEQNIYLKHKKASDCDNISCIKTSEIDVDRLSVPQTKEEAEQLARLYVHGIMNQSDEDRTIGAIQYGGKEYLNNDTLIVRRAYSSLPAELTFTIFERLRGGLDMPSIFGASNASRDQAKIWGLVDEYNRQNPTNRVNLSPVNHSLGASGTKNAMNWAKHEGMSFKNTTLNAYIVGTSYPITNDTLGSKLTGGLYDKGYTETAAGLFRDGSVEYASAPRDIVATGINLPFVPGDLSIGIGNTNTTGNNSVGIPLWDMIMGHHTKAYYRDEESVRFLKTNEKGNINIEKISEIEKHQKRIWGQTGPKTEKIEFNNVILKNKEEKK
;
A
#
# COMPACT_ATOMS: atom_id res chain seq x y z
N MET A 1 34.21 -23.45 -2.41
CA MET A 1 34.15 -24.62 -1.53
C MET A 1 32.69 -24.88 -1.24
N THR A 2 32.22 -26.05 -1.62
CA THR A 2 30.84 -26.45 -1.38
C THR A 2 30.87 -27.77 -0.63
N LYS A 3 30.11 -27.87 0.45
CA LYS A 3 29.94 -29.10 1.22
C LYS A 3 28.44 -29.31 1.38
N HIS A 4 28.01 -30.53 1.11
CA HIS A 4 26.64 -30.99 1.32
C HIS A 4 26.74 -32.23 2.21
N ASP A 5 26.08 -32.22 3.36
CA ASP A 5 25.87 -33.42 4.18
C ASP A 5 24.36 -33.65 4.29
N HIS A 6 23.87 -34.64 3.56
CA HIS A 6 22.45 -35.00 3.55
C HIS A 6 22.30 -36.40 4.14
N ARG A 7 21.41 -36.52 5.13
CA ARG A 7 21.07 -37.78 5.77
C ARG A 7 19.58 -37.99 5.65
N TYR A 8 19.23 -39.15 5.11
CA TYR A 8 17.86 -39.55 4.85
C TYR A 8 17.58 -40.80 5.67
N ASP A 9 16.65 -40.69 6.60
CA ASP A 9 16.03 -41.84 7.24
C ASP A 9 14.61 -41.94 6.68
N LEU A 10 14.46 -42.75 5.64
CA LEU A 10 13.22 -42.91 4.91
C LEU A 10 12.64 -44.28 5.19
N ALA A 11 11.42 -44.31 5.70
CA ALA A 11 10.66 -45.51 5.92
C ALA A 11 10.40 -46.23 4.59
N GLN A 12 10.65 -47.53 4.57
CA GLN A 12 10.23 -48.42 3.49
C GLN A 12 9.02 -49.23 3.93
N GLY A 13 7.89 -48.99 3.28
CA GLY A 13 6.63 -49.61 3.64
C GLY A 13 6.54 -51.09 3.27
N SER A 14 5.91 -51.87 4.14
CA SER A 14 5.54 -53.26 3.84
C SER A 14 4.25 -53.31 3.03
N ASN A 15 4.17 -54.26 2.09
CA ASN A 15 2.99 -54.45 1.22
C ASN A 15 2.36 -55.82 1.50
N ILE A 16 1.09 -55.83 1.88
CA ILE A 16 0.26 -57.03 2.03
C ILE A 16 -0.93 -56.87 1.10
N ASP A 17 -1.11 -57.79 0.14
CA ASP A 17 -2.31 -57.83 -0.68
C ASP A 17 -2.88 -59.24 -0.83
N GLY A 18 -4.20 -59.33 -1.02
CA GLY A 18 -4.88 -60.60 -1.21
C GLY A 18 -6.31 -60.41 -1.69
N LYS A 19 -6.97 -61.52 -2.05
CA LYS A 19 -8.43 -61.47 -2.33
C LYS A 19 -9.20 -61.10 -1.06
N ASN A 20 -8.84 -61.74 0.05
CA ASN A 20 -9.26 -61.36 1.39
C ASN A 20 -7.99 -61.25 2.25
N VAL A 21 -7.98 -60.32 3.19
CA VAL A 21 -6.90 -60.16 4.16
C VAL A 21 -7.51 -60.23 5.56
N SER A 22 -6.99 -61.10 6.42
CA SER A 22 -7.50 -61.21 7.79
C SER A 22 -6.37 -61.27 8.83
N PHE A 23 -6.48 -60.43 9.84
CA PHE A 23 -5.67 -60.46 11.05
C PHE A 23 -6.55 -60.85 12.23
N ASN A 24 -6.21 -61.92 12.93
CA ASN A 24 -6.91 -62.34 14.14
C ASN A 24 -5.89 -62.60 15.24
N THR A 25 -5.90 -61.77 16.27
CA THR A 25 -5.16 -62.01 17.51
C THR A 25 -6.17 -62.26 18.62
N ASN A 26 -5.94 -63.27 19.46
CA ASN A 26 -6.88 -63.59 20.54
C ASN A 26 -6.78 -62.54 21.67
N ASN A 27 -5.56 -62.23 22.11
CA ASN A 27 -5.25 -61.28 23.19
C ASN A 27 -4.06 -60.35 22.83
N GLY A 28 -3.65 -60.30 21.55
CA GLY A 28 -2.49 -59.53 21.10
C GLY A 28 -2.89 -58.22 20.45
N ASP A 29 -1.97 -57.26 20.38
CA ASP A 29 -2.18 -56.00 19.68
C ASP A 29 -1.79 -56.13 18.20
N LEU A 30 -2.42 -55.32 17.34
CA LEU A 30 -2.09 -55.20 15.92
C LEU A 30 -1.62 -53.78 15.64
N THR A 31 -0.38 -53.63 15.15
CA THR A 31 0.15 -52.35 14.68
C THR A 31 0.48 -52.43 13.19
N ILE A 32 -0.09 -51.52 12.39
CA ILE A 32 0.23 -51.30 10.98
C ILE A 32 0.91 -49.94 10.88
N GLN A 33 2.18 -49.91 10.50
CA GLN A 33 2.99 -48.70 10.47
C GLN A 33 3.69 -48.54 9.12
N GLY A 34 3.47 -47.38 8.47
CA GLY A 34 4.00 -47.06 7.14
C GLY A 34 3.72 -48.13 6.07
N ALA A 35 2.67 -48.94 6.22
CA ALA A 35 2.44 -50.12 5.39
C ALA A 35 1.17 -50.01 4.54
N SER A 36 1.16 -50.71 3.40
CA SER A 36 -0.03 -50.86 2.56
C SER A 36 -0.63 -52.25 2.71
N VAL A 37 -1.87 -52.33 3.16
CA VAL A 37 -2.60 -53.58 3.39
C VAL A 37 -3.91 -53.53 2.61
N VAL A 38 -4.01 -54.30 1.52
CA VAL A 38 -5.09 -54.16 0.54
C VAL A 38 -5.78 -55.50 0.25
N ALA A 39 -7.07 -55.58 0.53
CA ALA A 39 -7.91 -56.69 0.10
C ALA A 39 -8.65 -56.36 -1.22
N GLU A 40 -8.86 -57.34 -2.09
CA GLU A 40 -9.76 -57.16 -3.23
C GLU A 40 -11.22 -57.11 -2.77
N ASN A 41 -11.63 -58.04 -1.90
CA ASN A 41 -12.99 -58.18 -1.42
C ASN A 41 -13.07 -57.75 0.04
N GLU A 42 -12.50 -58.51 0.98
CA GLU A 42 -12.74 -58.27 2.41
C GLU A 42 -11.45 -58.12 3.21
N LEU A 43 -11.37 -57.08 4.03
CA LEU A 43 -10.35 -56.90 5.05
C LEU A 43 -10.97 -56.98 6.44
N ILE A 44 -10.51 -57.92 7.27
CA ILE A 44 -10.95 -58.07 8.67
C ILE A 44 -9.74 -58.05 9.60
N ALA A 45 -9.71 -57.11 10.54
CA ALA A 45 -8.75 -57.13 11.65
C ALA A 45 -9.48 -57.23 12.99
N LYS A 46 -9.11 -58.22 13.80
CA LYS A 46 -9.59 -58.42 15.17
C LYS A 46 -8.39 -58.51 16.11
N ALA A 47 -8.32 -57.63 17.10
CA ALA A 47 -7.22 -57.59 18.07
C ALA A 47 -7.64 -57.00 19.41
N ASN A 48 -6.75 -57.04 20.42
CA ASN A 48 -6.97 -56.33 21.68
C ASN A 48 -6.93 -54.81 21.45
N ASN A 49 -5.79 -54.29 20.97
CA ASN A 49 -5.67 -52.95 20.41
C ASN A 49 -5.35 -53.01 18.91
N ILE A 50 -5.85 -52.04 18.14
CA ILE A 50 -5.49 -51.85 16.73
C ILE A 50 -4.91 -50.45 16.58
N THR A 51 -3.65 -50.35 16.16
CA THR A 51 -2.99 -49.08 15.82
C THR A 51 -2.61 -49.06 14.34
N ILE A 52 -3.13 -48.09 13.59
CA ILE A 52 -2.75 -47.82 12.20
C ILE A 52 -2.10 -46.45 12.18
N LYS A 53 -0.80 -46.39 11.90
CA LYS A 53 -0.05 -45.13 12.00
C LYS A 53 0.90 -44.88 10.84
N GLU A 54 1.32 -43.64 10.70
CA GLU A 54 2.42 -43.25 9.83
C GLU A 54 3.75 -43.87 10.27
N ALA A 55 4.64 -44.11 9.30
CA ALA A 55 6.06 -44.17 9.57
C ALA A 55 6.65 -42.76 9.43
N GLU A 56 7.58 -42.41 10.30
CA GLU A 56 8.19 -41.09 10.34
C GLU A 56 9.42 -41.08 9.42
N ASN A 57 9.45 -40.17 8.47
CA ASN A 57 10.64 -39.90 7.65
C ASN A 57 11.37 -38.71 8.23
N ARG A 58 12.70 -38.81 8.34
CA ARG A 58 13.55 -37.70 8.75
C ARG A 58 14.53 -37.35 7.65
N ILE A 59 14.49 -36.10 7.21
CA ILE A 59 15.48 -35.52 6.31
C ILE A 59 16.29 -34.49 7.09
N TYR A 60 17.60 -34.70 7.11
CA TYR A 60 18.56 -33.72 7.58
C TYR A 60 19.43 -33.28 6.41
N SER A 61 19.54 -31.98 6.19
CA SER A 61 20.44 -31.40 5.20
C SER A 61 21.23 -30.25 5.79
N GLU A 62 22.55 -30.32 5.71
CA GLU A 62 23.49 -29.25 6.00
C GLU A 62 24.16 -28.85 4.68
N ASP A 63 23.83 -27.66 4.18
CA ASP A 63 24.44 -27.09 2.99
C ASP A 63 25.34 -25.92 3.36
N PHE A 64 26.62 -26.07 3.04
CA PHE A 64 27.61 -25.02 3.17
C PHE A 64 28.13 -24.64 1.78
N TYR A 65 27.92 -23.39 1.41
CA TYR A 65 28.50 -22.79 0.22
C TYR A 65 29.40 -21.64 0.62
N SER A 66 30.68 -21.70 0.24
CA SER A 66 31.56 -20.54 0.32
C SER A 66 32.30 -20.34 -0.98
N GLU A 67 32.05 -19.20 -1.61
CA GLU A 67 32.72 -18.80 -2.84
C GLU A 67 33.57 -17.57 -2.55
N GLN A 68 34.87 -17.70 -2.84
CA GLN A 68 35.78 -16.58 -2.85
C GLN A 68 36.21 -16.33 -4.29
N LYS A 69 35.85 -15.17 -4.80
CA LYS A 69 36.30 -14.67 -6.09
C LYS A 69 37.29 -13.55 -5.84
N SER A 70 38.41 -13.59 -6.54
CA SER A 70 39.48 -12.59 -6.45
C SER A 70 39.89 -12.15 -7.85
N GLY A 71 40.24 -10.88 -8.01
CA GLY A 71 40.59 -10.29 -9.31
C GLY A 71 39.45 -9.45 -9.88
N LEU A 72 39.32 -9.43 -11.21
CA LEU A 72 38.30 -8.66 -11.92
C LEU A 72 36.95 -9.39 -11.88
N MET A 73 35.92 -8.73 -11.32
CA MET A 73 34.59 -9.27 -11.10
C MET A 73 33.53 -8.31 -11.65
N GLY A 74 32.39 -8.81 -12.13
CA GLY A 74 31.25 -7.96 -12.51
C GLY A 74 30.54 -7.39 -11.28
N SER A 75 30.19 -6.10 -11.28
CA SER A 75 29.58 -5.41 -10.13
C SER A 75 28.04 -5.51 -10.06
N GLY A 76 27.42 -6.42 -10.82
CA GLY A 76 25.95 -6.52 -10.94
C GLY A 76 25.29 -5.54 -11.94
N GLY A 77 26.10 -4.86 -12.77
CA GLY A 77 25.69 -3.93 -13.84
C GLY A 77 26.80 -3.76 -14.89
N ILE A 78 26.86 -2.63 -15.63
CA ILE A 78 27.95 -2.32 -16.60
C ILE A 78 29.19 -1.75 -15.87
N GLY A 79 29.69 -2.48 -14.85
CA GLY A 79 30.83 -2.09 -14.02
C GLY A 79 31.66 -3.29 -13.57
N PHE A 80 32.93 -3.06 -13.22
CA PHE A 80 33.84 -4.10 -12.74
C PHE A 80 34.48 -3.73 -11.39
N SER A 81 34.55 -4.71 -10.49
CA SER A 81 35.27 -4.63 -9.23
C SER A 81 36.57 -5.41 -9.32
N ILE A 82 37.69 -4.82 -8.91
CA ILE A 82 38.98 -5.48 -8.72
C ILE A 82 39.21 -5.65 -7.23
N GLY A 83 39.08 -6.87 -6.73
CA GLY A 83 39.11 -7.11 -5.30
C GLY A 83 38.97 -8.58 -4.94
N SER A 84 38.66 -8.86 -3.69
CA SER A 84 38.19 -10.15 -3.21
C SER A 84 36.77 -10.03 -2.66
N LYS A 85 35.86 -10.85 -3.16
CA LYS A 85 34.53 -11.04 -2.59
C LYS A 85 34.43 -12.46 -2.06
N LYS A 86 34.02 -12.61 -0.81
CA LYS A 86 33.73 -13.88 -0.18
C LYS A 86 32.27 -13.91 0.23
N GLU A 87 31.52 -14.83 -0.32
CA GLU A 87 30.16 -15.14 0.11
C GLU A 87 30.18 -16.47 0.84
N THR A 88 29.44 -16.56 1.95
CA THR A 88 29.25 -17.79 2.70
C THR A 88 27.77 -17.93 3.03
N THR A 89 27.17 -19.03 2.62
CA THR A 89 25.80 -19.41 2.94
C THR A 89 25.83 -20.74 3.68
N GLU A 90 25.21 -20.76 4.85
CA GLU A 90 24.97 -21.93 5.69
C GLU A 90 23.46 -22.14 5.75
N ASN A 91 22.99 -23.33 5.41
CA ASN A 91 21.58 -23.70 5.49
C ASN A 91 21.46 -25.08 6.13
N ASP A 92 20.92 -25.12 7.35
CA ASP A 92 20.68 -26.35 8.09
C ASP A 92 19.17 -26.57 8.17
N GLN A 93 18.70 -27.71 7.68
CA GLN A 93 17.28 -28.04 7.67
C GLN A 93 17.08 -29.44 8.24
N THR A 94 16.14 -29.55 9.18
CA THR A 94 15.59 -30.83 9.63
C THR A 94 14.10 -30.83 9.33
N LYS A 95 13.62 -31.88 8.68
CA LYS A 95 12.21 -32.08 8.39
C LYS A 95 11.80 -33.51 8.76
N ASP A 96 10.82 -33.60 9.65
CA ASP A 96 10.15 -34.83 10.01
C ASP A 96 8.78 -34.82 9.33
N TYR A 97 8.47 -35.84 8.53
CA TYR A 97 7.18 -35.92 7.85
C TYR A 97 6.62 -37.34 7.81
N ALA A 98 5.30 -37.43 7.89
CA ALA A 98 4.55 -38.68 7.90
C ALA A 98 4.53 -39.36 6.53
N SER A 99 4.88 -40.66 6.52
CA SER A 99 4.53 -41.60 5.45
C SER A 99 3.39 -42.50 5.93
N GLY A 100 2.17 -42.17 5.50
CA GLY A 100 0.95 -42.78 6.03
C GLY A 100 0.76 -44.24 5.64
N SER A 101 0.25 -45.04 6.58
CA SER A 101 -0.28 -46.38 6.27
C SER A 101 -1.54 -46.30 5.41
N GLN A 102 -1.77 -47.30 4.56
CA GLN A 102 -2.97 -47.45 3.74
C GLN A 102 -3.58 -48.82 3.99
N VAL A 103 -4.78 -48.88 4.55
CA VAL A 103 -5.43 -50.14 4.93
C VAL A 103 -6.84 -50.18 4.37
N GLY A 104 -7.17 -51.17 3.53
CA GLY A 104 -8.50 -51.18 2.95
C GLY A 104 -8.85 -52.30 2.01
N SER A 105 -10.04 -52.20 1.43
CA SER A 105 -10.59 -53.11 0.44
C SER A 105 -11.02 -52.38 -0.83
N LEU A 106 -11.03 -53.07 -1.97
CA LEU A 106 -11.48 -52.49 -3.24
C LEU A 106 -12.99 -52.70 -3.46
N LYS A 107 -13.51 -53.92 -3.27
CA LYS A 107 -14.89 -54.29 -3.66
C LYS A 107 -15.84 -54.54 -2.50
N GLY A 108 -15.34 -55.02 -1.36
CA GLY A 108 -16.15 -55.37 -0.19
C GLY A 108 -15.73 -54.59 1.04
N ASN A 109 -15.93 -55.12 2.24
CA ASN A 109 -15.85 -54.32 3.46
C ASN A 109 -14.45 -54.32 4.09
N THR A 110 -14.15 -53.22 4.79
CA THR A 110 -13.00 -53.09 5.71
C THR A 110 -13.55 -53.05 7.13
N THR A 111 -13.28 -54.09 7.93
CA THR A 111 -13.80 -54.23 9.30
C THR A 111 -12.65 -54.32 10.31
N LEU A 112 -12.60 -53.40 11.25
CA LEU A 112 -11.54 -53.26 12.26
C LEU A 112 -12.17 -53.30 13.66
N LEU A 113 -11.94 -54.38 14.40
CA LEU A 113 -12.52 -54.61 15.72
C LEU A 113 -11.42 -54.74 16.77
N ALA A 114 -11.23 -53.69 17.56
CA ALA A 114 -10.38 -53.73 18.75
C ALA A 114 -11.23 -54.05 19.99
N GLN A 115 -10.72 -54.84 20.92
CA GLN A 115 -11.43 -55.11 22.18
C GLN A 115 -11.34 -53.93 23.16
N ASP A 116 -10.28 -53.13 23.06
CA ASP A 116 -10.00 -52.02 23.97
C ASP A 116 -9.85 -50.71 23.19
N HIS A 117 -8.73 -50.50 22.49
CA HIS A 117 -8.44 -49.22 21.81
C HIS A 117 -8.21 -49.38 20.31
N TYR A 118 -8.95 -48.61 19.51
CA TYR A 118 -8.60 -48.34 18.12
C TYR A 118 -7.93 -46.98 18.00
N ARG A 119 -6.74 -46.94 17.39
CA ARG A 119 -6.01 -45.70 17.12
C ARG A 119 -5.55 -45.63 15.67
N GLN A 120 -5.90 -44.54 15.00
CA GLN A 120 -5.43 -44.18 13.68
C GLN A 120 -4.66 -42.86 13.74
N GLN A 121 -3.49 -42.78 13.11
CA GLN A 121 -2.70 -41.55 13.04
C GLN A 121 -2.05 -41.40 11.66
N GLY A 122 -2.09 -40.20 11.07
CA GLY A 122 -1.46 -39.88 9.77
C GLY A 122 -1.67 -40.91 8.65
N SER A 123 -2.81 -41.60 8.62
CA SER A 123 -3.01 -42.80 7.79
C SER A 123 -4.41 -42.87 7.19
N THR A 124 -4.56 -43.69 6.15
CA THR A 124 -5.83 -43.85 5.44
C THR A 124 -6.39 -45.26 5.61
N VAL A 125 -7.66 -45.33 6.05
CA VAL A 125 -8.47 -46.55 6.03
C VAL A 125 -9.56 -46.38 4.98
N SER A 126 -9.76 -47.36 4.12
CA SER A 126 -10.80 -47.22 3.09
C SER A 126 -11.48 -48.51 2.63
N SER A 127 -12.67 -48.35 2.06
CA SER A 127 -13.31 -49.33 1.19
C SER A 127 -13.84 -48.61 -0.06
N LEU A 128 -13.38 -48.99 -1.25
CA LEU A 128 -13.72 -48.26 -2.47
C LEU A 128 -15.20 -48.45 -2.88
N GLU A 129 -15.74 -49.67 -2.80
CA GLU A 129 -17.15 -49.97 -3.16
C GLU A 129 -18.01 -50.40 -1.97
N GLY A 130 -17.40 -50.79 -0.84
CA GLY A 130 -18.10 -51.33 0.32
C GLY A 130 -18.06 -50.42 1.56
N ASP A 131 -18.32 -51.02 2.72
CA ASP A 131 -18.39 -50.32 4.00
C ASP A 131 -17.06 -50.32 4.75
N VAL A 132 -16.86 -49.33 5.60
CA VAL A 132 -15.83 -49.33 6.65
C VAL A 132 -16.50 -49.41 8.02
N ASN A 133 -16.17 -50.44 8.81
CA ASN A 133 -16.72 -50.68 10.14
C ASN A 133 -15.59 -50.69 11.18
N ILE A 134 -15.67 -49.80 12.17
CA ILE A 134 -14.69 -49.71 13.26
C ILE A 134 -15.42 -49.86 14.59
N GLY A 135 -15.00 -50.83 15.41
CA GLY A 135 -15.58 -51.09 16.73
C GLY A 135 -14.50 -51.22 17.79
N SER A 136 -14.67 -50.54 18.92
CA SER A 136 -13.78 -50.65 20.09
C SER A 136 -14.46 -50.14 21.35
N LYS A 137 -13.76 -50.14 22.49
CA LYS A 137 -14.21 -49.34 23.64
C LYS A 137 -13.91 -47.88 23.42
N LYS A 138 -12.75 -47.53 22.86
CA LYS A 138 -12.33 -46.15 22.55
C LYS A 138 -11.73 -46.04 21.15
N VAL A 139 -12.11 -45.00 20.40
CA VAL A 139 -11.64 -44.73 19.03
C VAL A 139 -10.93 -43.38 18.98
N ASP A 140 -9.66 -43.36 18.55
CA ASP A 140 -8.93 -42.14 18.25
C ASP A 140 -8.50 -42.11 16.77
N VAL A 141 -8.85 -41.06 16.04
CA VAL A 141 -8.45 -40.81 14.64
C VAL A 141 -7.76 -39.45 14.57
N LEU A 142 -6.44 -39.46 14.45
CA LEU A 142 -5.59 -38.29 14.74
C LEU A 142 -4.79 -37.87 13.50
N ALA A 143 -4.59 -36.57 13.33
CA ALA A 143 -3.57 -36.05 12.44
C ALA A 143 -2.17 -36.41 12.96
N ALA A 144 -1.23 -36.68 12.06
CA ALA A 144 0.20 -36.69 12.35
C ALA A 144 0.76 -35.27 12.41
N ASP A 145 1.82 -35.11 13.19
CA ASP A 145 2.47 -33.82 13.47
C ASP A 145 3.82 -33.78 12.75
N ASP A 146 3.85 -33.14 11.57
CA ASP A 146 5.04 -33.05 10.74
C ASP A 146 5.84 -31.80 11.14
N LYS A 147 7.04 -31.99 11.66
CA LYS A 147 7.87 -30.91 12.23
C LYS A 147 8.93 -30.47 11.25
N TYR A 148 9.30 -29.19 11.33
CA TYR A 148 10.42 -28.67 10.57
C TYR A 148 11.15 -27.60 11.36
N GLU A 149 12.45 -27.55 11.11
CA GLU A 149 13.36 -26.56 11.65
C GLU A 149 14.35 -26.17 10.56
N THR A 150 14.60 -24.87 10.41
CA THR A 150 15.54 -24.33 9.44
C THR A 150 16.37 -23.22 10.07
N HIS A 151 17.69 -23.33 9.92
CA HIS A 151 18.65 -22.29 10.26
C HIS A 151 19.33 -21.83 8.99
N TYR A 152 19.07 -20.58 8.61
CA TYR A 152 19.69 -19.94 7.46
C TYR A 152 20.65 -18.86 7.94
N LYS A 153 21.87 -18.85 7.41
CA LYS A 153 22.85 -17.82 7.69
C LYS A 153 23.62 -17.45 6.42
N HIS A 154 23.58 -16.17 6.09
CA HIS A 154 24.27 -15.62 4.94
C HIS A 154 25.25 -14.53 5.38
N ILE A 155 26.51 -14.69 4.96
CA ILE A 155 27.60 -13.76 5.21
C ILE A 155 28.15 -13.30 3.86
N MET A 156 28.16 -12.00 3.63
CA MET A 156 28.85 -11.37 2.51
C MET A 156 30.02 -10.54 3.05
N GLU A 157 31.24 -10.83 2.59
CA GLU A 157 32.45 -10.06 2.87
C GLU A 157 33.06 -9.58 1.54
N GLN A 158 33.18 -8.28 1.34
CA GLN A 158 33.74 -7.70 0.12
C GLN A 158 34.90 -6.78 0.47
N LYS A 159 36.02 -6.89 -0.26
CA LYS A 159 37.18 -6.01 -0.17
C LYS A 159 37.67 -5.66 -1.57
N GLY A 160 37.80 -4.39 -1.92
CA GLY A 160 38.48 -4.02 -3.17
C GLY A 160 37.95 -2.78 -3.86
N PHE A 161 38.55 -2.50 -5.02
CA PHE A 161 38.23 -1.37 -5.89
C PHE A 161 36.99 -1.69 -6.72
N THR A 162 35.99 -0.81 -6.76
CA THR A 162 34.78 -0.97 -7.55
C THR A 162 34.66 0.18 -8.53
N ILE A 163 34.52 -0.14 -9.82
CA ILE A 163 34.14 0.79 -10.89
C ILE A 163 32.69 0.52 -11.27
N ALA A 164 31.75 1.27 -10.72
CA ALA A 164 30.32 1.02 -10.88
C ALA A 164 29.64 2.08 -11.75
N VAL A 165 28.79 1.60 -12.67
CA VAL A 165 27.78 2.36 -13.41
C VAL A 165 26.42 1.95 -12.86
N ASN A 166 25.81 2.81 -12.03
CA ASN A 166 24.60 2.46 -11.28
C ASN A 166 23.33 2.53 -12.16
N SER A 167 22.65 1.39 -12.31
CA SER A 167 21.26 1.31 -12.80
C SER A 167 20.53 0.24 -11.97
N PRO A 168 19.38 0.55 -11.34
CA PRO A 168 18.66 -0.40 -10.51
C PRO A 168 17.88 -1.40 -11.36
N VAL A 169 18.05 -2.70 -11.09
CA VAL A 169 17.14 -3.76 -11.55
C VAL A 169 16.74 -4.64 -10.36
N VAL A 170 15.42 -4.80 -10.22
CA VAL A 170 14.70 -5.54 -9.18
C VAL A 170 14.96 -7.05 -9.31
N GLN A 171 15.34 -7.69 -8.21
CA GLN A 171 15.42 -9.15 -8.07
C GLN A 171 14.08 -9.69 -7.58
N ALA A 172 13.35 -10.43 -8.43
CA ALA A 172 12.17 -11.19 -8.03
C ALA A 172 12.08 -12.48 -8.86
N ALA A 173 12.68 -13.56 -8.37
CA ALA A 173 12.35 -14.95 -8.76
C ALA A 173 13.15 -15.96 -7.92
N GLN A 174 12.71 -16.25 -6.70
CA GLN A 174 13.23 -17.40 -5.92
C GLN A 174 12.18 -18.31 -5.25
N ASN A 175 10.87 -18.04 -5.37
CA ASN A 175 9.85 -18.79 -4.61
C ASN A 175 9.04 -19.83 -5.41
N VAL A 176 9.58 -20.41 -6.50
CA VAL A 176 8.87 -21.44 -7.30
C VAL A 176 9.31 -22.89 -6.98
N MET A 177 10.29 -23.10 -6.11
CA MET A 177 10.86 -24.44 -5.89
C MET A 177 10.21 -25.30 -4.78
N ALA A 178 9.04 -24.91 -4.25
CA ALA A 178 8.37 -25.70 -3.18
C ALA A 178 7.29 -26.69 -3.66
N VAL A 179 6.90 -26.67 -4.95
CA VAL A 179 5.75 -27.46 -5.45
C VAL A 179 6.17 -28.75 -6.19
N VAL A 180 7.46 -28.95 -6.49
CA VAL A 180 7.90 -30.08 -7.32
C VAL A 180 8.36 -31.31 -6.52
N GLU A 181 8.87 -31.15 -5.29
CA GLU A 181 9.47 -32.28 -4.55
C GLU A 181 8.49 -33.27 -3.89
N GLN A 182 7.18 -33.01 -3.87
CA GLN A 182 6.20 -33.97 -3.34
C GLN A 182 5.68 -34.99 -4.37
N THR A 183 6.18 -34.98 -5.61
CA THR A 183 5.68 -35.86 -6.68
C THR A 183 6.29 -37.26 -6.71
N HIS A 184 7.24 -37.60 -5.82
CA HIS A 184 8.01 -38.85 -5.92
C HIS A 184 7.49 -40.06 -5.11
N GLN A 185 6.23 -40.11 -4.64
CA GLN A 185 5.74 -41.27 -3.87
C GLN A 185 4.47 -41.97 -4.40
N VAL A 186 3.90 -41.56 -5.53
CA VAL A 186 2.65 -42.19 -6.04
C VAL A 186 2.95 -43.12 -7.22
N GLY A 187 2.91 -44.43 -6.99
CA GLY A 187 2.75 -45.43 -8.07
C GLY A 187 3.86 -46.47 -8.28
N GLU A 188 4.91 -46.53 -7.45
CA GLU A 188 6.00 -47.52 -7.62
C GLU A 188 5.78 -48.86 -6.88
N SER A 189 4.53 -49.22 -6.52
CA SER A 189 4.28 -50.60 -6.07
C SER A 189 4.22 -51.55 -7.26
N LYS A 190 4.84 -52.72 -7.13
CA LYS A 190 4.74 -53.81 -8.12
C LYS A 190 3.34 -54.45 -8.19
N ASN A 191 2.38 -54.00 -7.36
CA ASN A 191 1.05 -54.59 -7.26
C ASN A 191 -0.07 -53.63 -7.71
N ASN A 192 -0.87 -54.07 -8.69
CA ASN A 192 -1.99 -53.31 -9.25
C ASN A 192 -3.08 -52.95 -8.23
N ARG A 193 -3.34 -53.79 -7.22
CA ARG A 193 -4.36 -53.52 -6.19
C ARG A 193 -3.94 -52.40 -5.25
N ILE A 194 -2.66 -52.38 -4.87
CA ILE A 194 -2.08 -51.33 -4.03
C ILE A 194 -2.10 -50.00 -4.79
N ASN A 195 -1.69 -50.01 -6.06
CA ASN A 195 -1.75 -48.83 -6.92
C ASN A 195 -3.20 -48.34 -7.12
N ALA A 196 -4.18 -49.24 -7.25
CA ALA A 196 -5.59 -48.88 -7.37
C ALA A 196 -6.16 -48.25 -6.10
N LEU A 197 -5.85 -48.80 -4.91
CA LEU A 197 -6.28 -48.22 -3.63
C LEU A 197 -5.63 -46.86 -3.39
N ALA A 198 -4.33 -46.72 -3.69
CA ALA A 198 -3.62 -45.45 -3.59
C ALA A 198 -4.22 -44.39 -4.53
N ALA A 199 -4.48 -44.75 -5.80
CA ALA A 199 -5.14 -43.86 -6.76
C ALA A 199 -6.54 -43.44 -6.28
N ALA A 200 -7.32 -44.37 -5.75
CA ALA A 200 -8.60 -44.06 -5.13
C ALA A 200 -8.43 -43.05 -3.99
N ASN A 201 -7.57 -43.33 -3.01
CA ASN A 201 -7.31 -42.45 -1.87
C ASN A 201 -6.88 -41.03 -2.30
N THR A 202 -6.08 -40.90 -3.37
CA THR A 202 -5.72 -39.60 -3.94
C THR A 202 -6.91 -38.89 -4.60
N ALA A 203 -7.79 -39.62 -5.30
CA ALA A 203 -9.02 -39.06 -5.87
C ALA A 203 -9.95 -38.54 -4.76
N TRP A 204 -10.09 -39.26 -3.64
CA TRP A 204 -10.84 -38.81 -2.47
C TRP A 204 -10.26 -37.53 -1.86
N ALA A 205 -8.94 -37.43 -1.75
CA ALA A 205 -8.28 -36.22 -1.28
C ALA A 205 -8.50 -35.02 -2.24
N ALA A 206 -8.42 -35.25 -3.55
CA ALA A 206 -8.63 -34.22 -4.56
C ALA A 206 -10.10 -33.74 -4.63
N MET A 207 -11.08 -34.66 -4.52
CA MET A 207 -12.50 -34.30 -4.46
C MET A 207 -12.81 -33.40 -3.25
N ARG A 208 -12.23 -33.71 -2.07
CA ARG A 208 -12.35 -32.85 -0.89
C ARG A 208 -11.71 -31.48 -1.08
N ALA A 209 -10.53 -31.42 -1.69
CA ALA A 209 -9.84 -30.16 -1.98
C ALA A 209 -10.61 -29.27 -2.98
N ALA A 210 -11.29 -29.87 -3.97
CA ALA A 210 -12.12 -29.14 -4.93
C ALA A 210 -13.41 -28.58 -4.29
N GLU A 211 -13.95 -29.24 -3.27
CA GLU A 211 -15.10 -28.76 -2.52
C GLU A 211 -14.75 -27.63 -1.53
N SER A 212 -13.49 -27.55 -1.07
CA SER A 212 -13.01 -26.52 -0.13
C SER A 212 -12.30 -25.33 -0.79
N VAL A 213 -11.83 -25.44 -2.04
CA VAL A 213 -10.99 -24.41 -2.70
C VAL A 213 -11.56 -23.96 -4.04
N GLY A 214 -12.32 -22.87 -4.05
CA GLY A 214 -12.80 -22.20 -5.27
C GLY A 214 -11.81 -21.21 -5.92
N SER A 215 -10.60 -21.00 -5.38
CA SER A 215 -9.79 -19.80 -5.69
C SER A 215 -8.30 -20.01 -6.01
N ALA A 216 -7.78 -21.23 -6.01
CA ALA A 216 -6.32 -21.46 -6.14
C ALA A 216 -5.76 -21.42 -7.58
N LEU A 217 -6.59 -21.41 -8.62
CA LEU A 217 -6.12 -21.49 -10.02
C LEU A 217 -5.78 -20.13 -10.65
N SER A 218 -6.22 -19.01 -10.05
CA SER A 218 -6.09 -17.66 -10.65
C SER A 218 -4.74 -16.98 -10.39
N SER A 219 -3.95 -17.45 -9.43
CA SER A 219 -2.73 -16.77 -8.97
C SER A 219 -1.50 -17.06 -9.84
N ALA A 220 -1.57 -18.05 -10.73
CA ALA A 220 -0.44 -18.47 -11.58
C ALA A 220 -0.29 -17.68 -12.90
N GLN A 221 -1.28 -16.84 -13.27
CA GLN A 221 -1.35 -16.23 -14.61
C GLN A 221 -0.80 -14.79 -14.70
N ALA A 222 -0.42 -14.16 -13.59
CA ALA A 222 -0.04 -12.73 -13.55
C ALA A 222 1.46 -12.43 -13.70
N LEU A 223 2.33 -13.45 -13.75
CA LEU A 223 3.79 -13.28 -13.70
C LEU A 223 4.49 -13.22 -15.08
N ALA A 224 3.73 -13.15 -16.19
CA ALA A 224 4.25 -13.45 -17.54
C ALA A 224 4.64 -12.27 -18.45
N ASN A 225 4.47 -10.99 -18.08
CA ASN A 225 4.59 -9.86 -19.04
C ASN A 225 5.67 -8.81 -18.67
N GLY A 226 6.95 -9.18 -18.77
CA GLY A 226 8.09 -8.28 -18.52
C GLY A 226 8.50 -7.41 -19.72
N ASP A 227 8.91 -6.15 -19.46
CA ASP A 227 9.69 -5.30 -20.37
C ASP A 227 10.31 -4.06 -19.64
N ILE A 228 11.64 -3.83 -19.69
CA ILE A 228 12.29 -2.55 -19.30
C ILE A 228 13.59 -2.32 -20.12
N LYS A 229 13.73 -1.15 -20.76
CA LYS A 229 14.99 -0.61 -21.33
C LYS A 229 15.19 0.88 -21.03
N ASN A 230 16.39 1.22 -20.57
CA ASN A 230 17.26 2.39 -20.87
C ASN A 230 17.93 3.00 -19.62
N ALA A 231 19.26 2.94 -19.56
CA ALA A 231 20.12 3.41 -18.48
C ALA A 231 21.10 4.49 -18.95
N ASN A 232 21.31 5.55 -18.16
CA ASN A 232 22.40 6.53 -18.34
C ASN A 232 23.44 6.42 -17.21
N VAL A 233 24.69 6.66 -17.58
CA VAL A 233 25.93 6.17 -16.95
C VAL A 233 26.57 7.19 -15.97
N SER A 234 27.08 6.73 -14.83
CA SER A 234 28.05 7.45 -13.97
C SER A 234 29.23 6.50 -13.63
N VAL A 235 30.45 7.01 -13.44
CA VAL A 235 31.66 6.18 -13.19
C VAL A 235 32.31 6.61 -11.86
N SER A 236 32.36 5.73 -10.86
CA SER A 236 33.06 5.97 -9.59
C SER A 236 34.11 4.88 -9.32
N LEU A 237 35.30 5.22 -8.80
CA LEU A 237 36.36 4.27 -8.42
C LEU A 237 36.52 4.26 -6.89
N THR A 238 36.01 3.23 -6.22
CA THR A 238 35.95 3.19 -4.74
C THR A 238 36.61 1.93 -4.17
N TYR A 239 37.54 2.05 -3.22
CA TYR A 239 38.09 0.91 -2.46
C TYR A 239 37.37 0.76 -1.12
N GLY A 240 36.84 -0.40 -0.77
CA GLY A 240 36.19 -0.55 0.53
C GLY A 240 36.13 -1.97 1.04
N GLU A 241 35.93 -2.12 2.35
CA GLU A 241 35.63 -3.36 3.02
C GLU A 241 34.21 -3.32 3.58
N GLN A 242 33.40 -4.31 3.25
CA GLN A 242 32.02 -4.43 3.70
C GLN A 242 31.76 -5.84 4.21
N LYS A 243 31.02 -5.95 5.31
CA LYS A 243 30.54 -7.19 5.90
C LYS A 243 29.05 -7.11 6.17
N ASN A 244 28.29 -8.04 5.64
CA ASN A 244 26.86 -8.20 5.92
C ASN A 244 26.62 -9.62 6.47
N VAL A 245 25.81 -9.72 7.53
CA VAL A 245 25.47 -10.97 8.20
C VAL A 245 23.98 -11.01 8.45
N GLN A 246 23.30 -11.92 7.77
CA GLN A 246 21.89 -12.22 7.95
C GLN A 246 21.75 -13.62 8.55
N THR A 247 20.90 -13.75 9.55
CA THR A 247 20.54 -15.03 10.17
C THR A 247 19.03 -15.12 10.29
N GLN A 248 18.46 -16.27 9.96
CA GLN A 248 17.04 -16.56 10.08
C GLN A 248 16.87 -17.94 10.66
N HIS A 249 16.02 -18.05 11.67
CA HIS A 249 15.66 -19.29 12.31
C HIS A 249 14.15 -19.46 12.20
N ILE A 250 13.74 -20.58 11.61
CA ILE A 250 12.35 -20.94 11.38
C ILE A 250 12.11 -22.28 12.05
N GLN A 251 11.03 -22.40 12.80
CA GLN A 251 10.58 -23.67 13.33
C GLN A 251 9.05 -23.74 13.36
N GLY A 252 8.50 -24.94 13.27
CA GLY A 252 7.06 -25.12 13.32
C GLY A 252 6.63 -26.54 13.03
N ASN A 253 5.32 -26.68 12.83
CA ASN A 253 4.69 -27.94 12.51
C ASN A 253 3.51 -27.79 11.54
N THR A 254 3.25 -28.84 10.78
CA THR A 254 2.08 -29.00 9.93
C THR A 254 1.32 -30.25 10.30
N ALA A 255 -0.02 -30.23 10.19
CA ALA A 255 -0.86 -31.37 10.53
C ALA A 255 -1.19 -32.19 9.28
N THR A 256 -0.70 -33.42 9.22
CA THR A 256 -1.02 -34.39 8.15
C THR A 256 -2.19 -35.25 8.58
N ASN A 257 -3.26 -35.32 7.79
CA ASN A 257 -4.52 -35.91 8.23
C ASN A 257 -4.52 -37.43 8.31
N SER A 258 -5.39 -37.95 9.16
CA SER A 258 -5.94 -39.29 8.95
C SER A 258 -7.20 -39.21 8.09
N ALA A 259 -7.49 -40.28 7.35
CA ALA A 259 -8.69 -40.38 6.53
C ALA A 259 -9.39 -41.73 6.68
N ILE A 260 -10.73 -41.72 6.74
CA ILE A 260 -11.57 -42.93 6.67
C ILE A 260 -12.58 -42.73 5.55
N ASN A 261 -12.51 -43.52 4.48
CA ASN A 261 -13.34 -43.34 3.29
C ASN A 261 -14.09 -44.63 2.90
N ALA A 262 -15.40 -44.56 2.68
CA ALA A 262 -16.19 -45.67 2.16
C ALA A 262 -17.03 -45.26 0.95
N GLY A 263 -17.00 -46.06 -0.12
CA GLY A 263 -18.00 -45.99 -1.20
C GLY A 263 -19.41 -46.36 -0.71
N GLY A 264 -19.48 -47.23 0.31
CA GLY A 264 -20.67 -47.52 1.11
C GLY A 264 -20.77 -46.64 2.36
N ASN A 265 -21.01 -47.27 3.50
CA ASN A 265 -21.18 -46.62 4.79
C ASN A 265 -19.88 -46.60 5.59
N VAL A 266 -19.69 -45.57 6.41
CA VAL A 266 -18.73 -45.60 7.53
C VAL A 266 -19.50 -45.73 8.84
N THR A 267 -19.20 -46.75 9.63
CA THR A 267 -19.74 -46.92 10.99
C THR A 267 -18.59 -47.00 11.99
N ILE A 268 -18.61 -46.10 12.98
CA ILE A 268 -17.62 -46.04 14.06
C ILE A 268 -18.36 -46.17 15.40
N THR A 269 -17.95 -47.16 16.20
CA THR A 269 -18.61 -47.51 17.46
C THR A 269 -17.59 -47.61 18.60
N ALA A 270 -17.82 -46.85 19.67
CA ALA A 270 -17.08 -46.86 20.93
C ALA A 270 -18.03 -47.28 22.06
N THR A 271 -17.98 -48.53 22.50
CA THR A 271 -18.94 -49.07 23.49
C THR A 271 -18.30 -50.06 24.45
N GLY A 272 -18.87 -50.20 25.65
CA GLY A 272 -18.48 -51.23 26.62
C GLY A 272 -17.42 -50.80 27.64
N ALA A 273 -17.15 -49.50 27.77
CA ALA A 273 -16.34 -48.92 28.83
C ALA A 273 -17.02 -47.80 29.62
N ASP A 274 -18.35 -47.66 29.50
CA ASP A 274 -19.14 -46.57 30.11
C ASP A 274 -18.49 -45.20 29.82
N ASN A 275 -18.09 -44.45 30.85
CA ASN A 275 -17.51 -43.09 30.77
C ASN A 275 -16.07 -43.01 30.21
N ALA A 276 -15.63 -44.03 29.47
CA ALA A 276 -14.36 -44.02 28.74
C ALA A 276 -14.55 -44.42 27.27
N SER A 277 -15.81 -44.54 26.84
CA SER A 277 -16.18 -44.98 25.52
C SER A 277 -16.30 -43.82 24.53
N ASP A 278 -15.14 -43.20 24.25
CA ASP A 278 -15.05 -41.98 23.46
C ASP A 278 -14.74 -42.26 21.98
N ILE A 279 -15.21 -41.37 21.11
CA ILE A 279 -14.74 -41.22 19.74
C ILE A 279 -14.07 -39.84 19.60
N ASN A 280 -12.77 -39.82 19.32
CA ASN A 280 -12.02 -38.58 19.06
C ASN A 280 -11.51 -38.54 17.61
N ILE A 281 -11.84 -37.48 16.88
CA ILE A 281 -11.37 -37.22 15.51
C ILE A 281 -10.72 -35.86 15.47
N VAL A 282 -9.40 -35.81 15.24
CA VAL A 282 -8.59 -34.59 15.36
C VAL A 282 -7.85 -34.32 14.06
N GLY A 283 -8.08 -33.16 13.44
CA GLY A 283 -7.52 -32.77 12.13
C GLY A 283 -7.64 -33.85 11.07
N SER A 284 -8.76 -34.58 11.03
CA SER A 284 -8.92 -35.79 10.22
C SER A 284 -10.25 -35.80 9.47
N ASP A 285 -10.32 -36.60 8.42
CA ASP A 285 -11.49 -36.63 7.52
C ASP A 285 -12.16 -38.00 7.54
N VAL A 286 -13.49 -38.05 7.67
CA VAL A 286 -14.27 -39.29 7.69
C VAL A 286 -15.47 -39.14 6.77
N SER A 287 -15.65 -40.03 5.79
CA SER A 287 -16.71 -39.91 4.79
C SER A 287 -17.18 -41.28 4.27
N GLY A 288 -18.48 -41.55 4.39
CA GLY A 288 -19.15 -42.65 3.70
C GLY A 288 -20.16 -42.12 2.69
N LYS A 289 -20.08 -42.55 1.42
CA LYS A 289 -20.94 -42.05 0.34
C LYS A 289 -22.38 -42.56 0.40
N GLN A 290 -22.66 -43.58 1.21
CA GLN A 290 -24.03 -44.05 1.50
C GLN A 290 -24.51 -43.72 2.93
N GLY A 291 -23.59 -43.31 3.80
CA GLY A 291 -23.91 -42.83 5.14
C GLY A 291 -22.70 -42.84 6.07
N THR A 292 -22.73 -42.00 7.11
CA THR A 292 -21.68 -41.93 8.14
C THR A 292 -22.33 -41.96 9.52
N ARG A 293 -21.93 -42.92 10.38
CA ARG A 293 -22.58 -43.17 11.68
C ARG A 293 -21.57 -43.26 12.82
N PHE A 294 -21.81 -42.51 13.88
CA PHE A 294 -21.03 -42.51 15.11
C PHE A 294 -21.92 -42.92 16.29
N LEU A 295 -21.46 -43.90 17.06
CA LEU A 295 -22.11 -44.37 18.28
C LEU A 295 -21.08 -44.45 19.41
N ALA A 296 -21.25 -43.65 20.46
CA ALA A 296 -20.40 -43.63 21.63
C ALA A 296 -21.23 -43.79 22.91
N ASP A 297 -20.82 -44.65 23.83
CA ASP A 297 -21.46 -44.72 25.16
C ASP A 297 -21.16 -43.46 26.00
N ASP A 298 -20.09 -42.70 25.69
CA ASP A 298 -19.73 -41.44 26.37
C ASP A 298 -19.55 -40.27 25.40
N GLU A 299 -18.32 -39.86 25.05
CA GLU A 299 -18.09 -38.62 24.31
C GLU A 299 -17.85 -38.81 22.79
N ILE A 300 -18.25 -37.81 22.00
CA ILE A 300 -17.85 -37.64 20.59
C ILE A 300 -17.16 -36.29 20.42
N ASN A 301 -15.88 -36.30 20.04
CA ASN A 301 -15.07 -35.09 19.89
C ASN A 301 -14.51 -34.96 18.47
N PHE A 302 -15.00 -33.97 17.72
CA PHE A 302 -14.46 -33.57 16.41
C PHE A 302 -13.71 -32.26 16.55
N LEU A 303 -12.38 -32.32 16.44
CA LEU A 303 -11.48 -31.22 16.77
C LEU A 303 -10.56 -30.85 15.60
N ALA A 304 -10.19 -29.59 15.45
CA ALA A 304 -9.09 -29.21 14.57
C ALA A 304 -7.73 -29.64 15.13
N ALA A 305 -6.76 -29.89 14.26
CA ALA A 305 -5.36 -30.03 14.65
C ALA A 305 -4.63 -28.68 14.58
N LYS A 306 -3.84 -28.37 15.61
CA LYS A 306 -3.08 -27.12 15.70
C LYS A 306 -1.80 -27.19 14.87
N GLN A 307 -1.54 -26.13 14.10
CA GLN A 307 -0.30 -25.91 13.36
C GLN A 307 0.36 -24.63 13.86
N THR A 308 1.69 -24.57 13.81
CA THR A 308 2.48 -23.44 14.29
C THR A 308 3.61 -23.11 13.32
N HIS A 309 3.92 -21.83 13.22
CA HIS A 309 5.06 -21.33 12.47
C HIS A 309 5.69 -20.17 13.24
N GLN A 310 6.96 -20.29 13.57
CA GLN A 310 7.73 -19.23 14.23
C GLN A 310 8.92 -18.87 13.37
N GLU A 311 9.11 -17.57 13.19
CA GLU A 311 10.26 -17.00 12.49
C GLU A 311 10.96 -15.99 13.38
N ARG A 312 12.29 -16.10 13.44
CA ARG A 312 13.18 -15.14 14.10
C ARG A 312 14.32 -14.81 13.15
N SER A 313 14.38 -13.57 12.70
CA SER A 313 15.42 -13.06 11.82
C SER A 313 16.23 -11.95 12.47
N ASN A 314 17.52 -11.90 12.17
CA ASN A 314 18.42 -10.83 12.54
C ASN A 314 19.30 -10.48 11.35
N ASN A 315 19.60 -9.20 11.19
CA ASN A 315 20.53 -8.72 10.19
C ASN A 315 21.51 -7.72 10.80
N LYS A 316 22.78 -7.77 10.38
CA LYS A 316 23.85 -6.85 10.78
C LYS A 316 24.73 -6.53 9.59
N SER A 317 24.95 -5.26 9.31
CA SER A 317 25.86 -4.78 8.27
C SER A 317 26.88 -3.83 8.85
N SER A 318 28.14 -3.94 8.45
CA SER A 318 29.21 -3.01 8.81
C SER A 318 30.16 -2.83 7.62
N GLY A 319 30.63 -1.63 7.36
CA GLY A 319 31.59 -1.41 6.27
C GLY A 319 32.29 -0.07 6.35
N TRP A 320 33.39 0.04 5.61
CA TRP A 320 34.13 1.27 5.40
C TRP A 320 34.65 1.33 3.96
N ASN A 321 34.74 2.51 3.39
CA ASN A 321 35.27 2.72 2.05
C ASN A 321 36.13 4.00 1.99
N ALA A 322 37.05 4.04 1.04
CA ALA A 322 37.86 5.18 0.67
C ALA A 322 38.13 5.12 -0.85
N GLY A 323 37.93 6.22 -1.58
CA GLY A 323 37.97 6.18 -3.05
C GLY A 323 38.19 7.53 -3.69
N ILE A 324 38.35 7.54 -5.01
CA ILE A 324 38.47 8.77 -5.79
C ILE A 324 37.24 8.85 -6.71
N SER A 325 36.42 9.88 -6.54
CA SER A 325 35.23 10.09 -7.35
C SER A 325 35.49 11.19 -8.38
N ALA A 326 35.11 10.93 -9.63
CA ALA A 326 35.06 11.93 -10.69
C ALA A 326 33.64 11.97 -11.27
N SER A 327 32.99 13.13 -11.25
CA SER A 327 31.62 13.29 -11.77
C SER A 327 31.54 14.49 -12.71
N TYR A 328 30.73 14.37 -13.76
CA TYR A 328 30.47 15.43 -14.73
C TYR A 328 28.97 15.77 -14.74
N GLY A 329 28.65 17.02 -14.40
CA GLY A 329 27.29 17.55 -14.32
C GLY A 329 27.25 19.02 -14.74
N SER A 330 26.08 19.66 -14.60
CA SER A 330 25.80 21.03 -15.03
C SER A 330 26.75 22.11 -14.49
N ASP A 331 27.48 21.83 -13.41
CA ASP A 331 28.45 22.75 -12.77
C ASP A 331 29.94 22.45 -13.09
N GLY A 332 30.21 21.58 -14.06
CA GLY A 332 31.56 21.24 -14.51
C GLY A 332 32.13 19.92 -13.95
N PHE A 333 33.45 19.73 -14.09
CA PHE A 333 34.17 18.51 -13.72
C PHE A 333 34.54 18.51 -12.23
N ALA A 334 34.03 17.55 -11.44
CA ALA A 334 34.34 17.41 -10.01
C ALA A 334 35.27 16.20 -9.76
N PHE A 335 36.30 16.38 -8.92
CA PHE A 335 37.28 15.36 -8.53
C PHE A 335 37.57 15.42 -7.02
N GLY A 336 37.49 14.30 -6.30
CA GLY A 336 37.71 14.29 -4.85
C GLY A 336 38.02 12.92 -4.23
N VAL A 337 38.61 12.92 -3.02
CA VAL A 337 38.89 11.72 -2.22
C VAL A 337 37.75 11.48 -1.24
N THR A 338 37.00 10.40 -1.43
CA THR A 338 35.87 9.94 -0.60
C THR A 338 36.38 9.03 0.52
N ALA A 339 35.77 9.09 1.70
CA ALA A 339 35.92 8.12 2.78
C ALA A 339 34.59 7.98 3.53
N GLY A 340 34.11 6.76 3.78
CA GLY A 340 32.84 6.54 4.46
C GLY A 340 32.79 5.27 5.28
N GLY A 341 31.83 5.20 6.19
CA GLY A 341 31.54 4.04 7.03
C GLY A 341 30.04 3.82 7.20
N ASN A 342 29.62 2.58 7.36
CA ASN A 342 28.23 2.20 7.59
C ASN A 342 28.12 1.15 8.70
N ASP A 343 27.11 1.27 9.54
CA ASP A 343 26.72 0.32 10.58
C ASP A 343 25.19 0.16 10.56
N GLY A 344 24.70 -1.08 10.51
CA GLY A 344 23.28 -1.38 10.41
C GLY A 344 22.93 -2.63 11.19
N LYS A 345 21.76 -2.61 11.82
CA LYS A 345 21.20 -3.76 12.55
C LYS A 345 19.68 -3.78 12.46
N GLY A 346 19.12 -4.98 12.42
CA GLY A 346 17.68 -5.17 12.53
C GLY A 346 17.29 -6.59 12.90
N TYR A 347 16.01 -6.75 13.18
CA TYR A 347 15.39 -8.04 13.46
C TYR A 347 13.95 -8.05 12.96
N GLY A 348 13.43 -9.25 12.72
CA GLY A 348 12.04 -9.53 12.38
C GLY A 348 11.59 -10.79 13.10
N ASN A 349 10.47 -10.72 13.81
CA ASN A 349 9.97 -11.78 14.67
C ASN A 349 8.50 -12.05 14.31
N GLY A 350 8.21 -13.24 13.81
CA GLY A 350 6.85 -13.69 13.48
C GLY A 350 6.46 -14.91 14.29
N ASP A 351 5.21 -14.95 14.75
CA ASP A 351 4.59 -16.12 15.38
C ASP A 351 3.21 -16.32 14.77
N GLU A 352 2.90 -17.54 14.34
CA GLU A 352 1.66 -17.90 13.68
C GLU A 352 1.10 -19.23 14.24
N THR A 353 -0.21 -19.29 14.37
CA THR A 353 -0.97 -20.51 14.66
C THR A 353 -2.10 -20.62 13.65
N THR A 354 -2.17 -21.74 12.96
CA THR A 354 -3.27 -22.08 12.06
C THR A 354 -3.90 -23.41 12.49
N TRP A 355 -5.07 -23.71 11.95
CA TRP A 355 -5.83 -24.90 12.33
C TRP A 355 -6.21 -25.73 11.11
N ARG A 356 -5.92 -27.03 11.16
CA ARG A 356 -6.46 -27.99 10.22
C ARG A 356 -7.82 -28.47 10.69
N THR A 357 -8.88 -28.06 10.00
CA THR A 357 -10.26 -28.48 10.26
C THR A 357 -10.45 -29.99 10.09
N SER A 358 -11.31 -30.59 10.92
CA SER A 358 -11.81 -31.96 10.69
C SER A 358 -13.08 -31.95 9.84
N HIS A 359 -13.16 -32.82 8.84
CA HIS A 359 -14.33 -32.92 7.95
C HIS A 359 -15.02 -34.26 8.12
N ILE A 360 -16.28 -34.23 8.56
CA ILE A 360 -17.02 -35.42 8.97
C ILE A 360 -18.28 -35.56 8.12
N GLY A 361 -18.49 -36.72 7.52
CA GLY A 361 -19.64 -37.02 6.68
C GLY A 361 -19.48 -36.56 5.23
N ASP A 362 -20.59 -36.57 4.49
CA ASP A 362 -20.64 -36.21 3.08
C ASP A 362 -21.95 -35.51 2.75
N LYS A 363 -21.91 -34.46 1.92
CA LYS A 363 -23.14 -33.72 1.56
C LYS A 363 -24.14 -34.55 0.76
N ALA A 364 -23.74 -35.68 0.19
CA ALA A 364 -24.59 -36.57 -0.59
C ALA A 364 -25.25 -37.69 0.25
N SER A 365 -24.85 -37.90 1.50
CA SER A 365 -25.31 -39.02 2.34
C SER A 365 -25.70 -38.59 3.77
N ASP A 366 -26.37 -39.46 4.51
CA ASP A 366 -26.82 -39.13 5.86
C ASP A 366 -25.67 -39.23 6.87
N THR A 367 -25.64 -38.29 7.83
CA THR A 367 -24.69 -38.32 8.95
C THR A 367 -25.43 -38.42 10.28
N VAL A 368 -25.09 -39.44 11.08
CA VAL A 368 -25.75 -39.75 12.36
C VAL A 368 -24.76 -39.75 13.51
N MET A 369 -25.07 -39.03 14.58
CA MET A 369 -24.27 -38.97 15.81
C MET A 369 -25.14 -39.32 17.01
N VAL A 370 -24.73 -40.33 17.78
CA VAL A 370 -25.40 -40.72 19.02
C VAL A 370 -24.35 -40.88 20.11
N SER A 371 -24.47 -40.09 21.18
CA SER A 371 -23.55 -40.13 22.32
C SER A 371 -24.32 -40.28 23.63
N GLY A 372 -23.79 -41.05 24.58
CA GLY A 372 -24.31 -41.09 25.96
C GLY A 372 -23.96 -39.83 26.76
N GLY A 373 -22.78 -39.27 26.52
CA GLY A 373 -22.24 -38.04 27.10
C GLY A 373 -22.11 -36.90 26.08
N ASN A 374 -21.07 -36.07 26.24
CA ASN A 374 -20.89 -34.81 25.52
C ASN A 374 -20.49 -35.00 24.05
N THR A 375 -20.97 -34.10 23.18
CA THR A 375 -20.47 -33.99 21.80
C THR A 375 -19.85 -32.61 21.55
N THR A 376 -18.61 -32.58 21.05
CA THR A 376 -17.87 -31.36 20.75
C THR A 376 -17.49 -31.29 19.27
N VAL A 377 -17.83 -30.18 18.60
CA VAL A 377 -17.45 -29.85 17.22
C VAL A 377 -16.66 -28.55 17.23
N LYS A 378 -15.33 -28.64 17.34
CA LYS A 378 -14.45 -27.46 17.53
C LYS A 378 -13.35 -27.38 16.48
N GLY A 379 -13.44 -26.43 15.56
CA GLY A 379 -12.61 -26.45 14.35
C GLY A 379 -12.96 -27.67 13.48
N ALA A 380 -14.24 -27.96 13.33
CA ALA A 380 -14.72 -29.13 12.59
C ALA A 380 -16.04 -28.86 11.89
N GLN A 381 -16.24 -29.51 10.74
CA GLN A 381 -17.47 -29.44 9.96
C GLN A 381 -18.09 -30.83 9.85
N VAL A 382 -19.35 -30.93 10.24
CA VAL A 382 -20.18 -32.12 10.03
C VAL A 382 -21.07 -31.86 8.83
N LEU A 383 -20.94 -32.67 7.80
CA LEU A 383 -21.62 -32.56 6.52
C LEU A 383 -22.62 -33.71 6.37
N GLY A 384 -23.76 -33.44 5.77
CA GLY A 384 -24.76 -34.49 5.49
C GLY A 384 -25.80 -34.02 4.49
N LYS A 385 -26.35 -34.94 3.70
CA LYS A 385 -27.64 -34.73 3.02
C LYS A 385 -28.74 -34.51 4.06
N SER A 386 -28.77 -35.36 5.09
CA SER A 386 -29.45 -35.14 6.36
C SER A 386 -28.46 -35.30 7.52
N ILE A 387 -28.74 -34.63 8.64
CA ILE A 387 -27.98 -34.81 9.89
C ILE A 387 -28.93 -35.18 11.03
N ILE A 388 -28.66 -36.29 11.71
CA ILE A 388 -29.40 -36.74 12.89
C ILE A 388 -28.44 -36.77 14.09
N SER A 389 -28.79 -36.11 15.18
CA SER A 389 -27.98 -36.02 16.39
C SER A 389 -28.83 -36.25 17.64
N ASP A 390 -28.45 -37.22 18.48
CA ASP A 390 -29.02 -37.44 19.82
C ASP A 390 -27.90 -37.57 20.86
N VAL A 391 -27.68 -36.47 21.59
CA VAL A 391 -26.47 -36.28 22.42
C VAL A 391 -26.83 -35.67 23.77
N GLU A 392 -25.95 -35.77 24.77
CA GLU A 392 -26.21 -35.17 26.08
C GLU A 392 -26.05 -33.64 26.04
N ASN A 393 -24.84 -33.17 25.77
CA ASN A 393 -24.51 -31.76 25.54
C ASN A 393 -23.90 -31.60 24.15
N LEU A 394 -24.05 -30.41 23.56
CA LEU A 394 -23.49 -30.09 22.24
C LEU A 394 -22.72 -28.77 22.29
N THR A 395 -21.41 -28.83 22.02
CA THR A 395 -20.56 -27.64 21.89
C THR A 395 -20.13 -27.49 20.44
N ILE A 396 -20.41 -26.35 19.80
CA ILE A 396 -19.90 -26.02 18.46
C ILE A 396 -19.09 -24.73 18.53
N ALA A 397 -17.79 -24.81 18.26
CA ALA A 397 -16.88 -23.68 18.43
C ALA A 397 -15.91 -23.52 17.25
N SER A 398 -16.02 -22.41 16.54
CA SER A 398 -15.04 -22.02 15.53
C SER A 398 -13.71 -21.62 16.17
N VAL A 399 -12.60 -21.89 15.49
CA VAL A 399 -11.25 -21.51 15.91
C VAL A 399 -10.67 -20.45 14.97
N GLN A 400 -9.89 -19.52 15.51
CA GLN A 400 -9.23 -18.48 14.72
C GLN A 400 -7.79 -18.88 14.42
N ASP A 401 -7.38 -18.66 13.18
CA ASP A 401 -5.97 -18.54 12.85
C ASP A 401 -5.45 -17.21 13.40
N THR A 402 -4.26 -17.22 13.99
CA THR A 402 -3.65 -16.05 14.61
C THR A 402 -2.23 -15.83 14.10
N MET A 403 -1.85 -14.57 13.90
CA MET A 403 -0.46 -14.22 13.56
C MET A 403 -0.08 -12.88 14.20
N SER A 404 1.13 -12.81 14.73
CA SER A 404 1.75 -11.58 15.23
C SER A 404 3.14 -11.42 14.63
N TYR A 405 3.47 -10.22 14.19
CA TYR A 405 4.78 -9.87 13.68
C TYR A 405 5.29 -8.57 14.30
N THR A 406 6.58 -8.53 14.61
CA THR A 406 7.29 -7.32 15.04
C THR A 406 8.65 -7.26 14.37
N GLY A 407 8.92 -6.18 13.65
CA GLY A 407 10.19 -5.93 12.97
C GLY A 407 10.75 -4.55 13.26
N LYS A 408 12.08 -4.44 13.29
CA LYS A 408 12.78 -3.17 13.42
C LYS A 408 14.09 -3.19 12.66
N GLN A 409 14.31 -2.22 11.78
CA GLN A 409 15.57 -2.00 11.08
C GLN A 409 16.17 -0.65 11.49
N LYS A 410 17.49 -0.58 11.63
CA LYS A 410 18.24 0.64 11.89
C LYS A 410 19.54 0.63 11.09
N ASN A 411 19.74 1.64 10.25
CA ASN A 411 20.96 1.81 9.45
C ASN A 411 21.54 3.21 9.71
N ILE A 412 22.85 3.28 9.89
CA ILE A 412 23.64 4.51 10.07
C ILE A 412 24.75 4.47 9.02
N SER A 413 24.91 5.54 8.24
CA SER A 413 26.08 5.69 7.39
C SER A 413 26.61 7.13 7.41
N GLY A 414 27.90 7.28 7.16
CA GLY A 414 28.56 8.56 7.00
C GLY A 414 29.63 8.47 5.92
N GLN A 415 29.79 9.52 5.14
CA GLN A 415 30.80 9.62 4.08
C GLN A 415 31.26 11.07 3.99
N ALA A 416 32.55 11.31 3.81
CA ALA A 416 33.14 12.62 3.61
C ALA A 416 34.01 12.59 2.34
N THR A 417 33.95 13.63 1.52
CA THR A 417 34.83 13.78 0.33
C THR A 417 35.57 15.09 0.40
N VAL A 418 36.89 15.04 0.25
CA VAL A 418 37.78 16.20 0.34
C VAL A 418 38.38 16.47 -1.04
N GLY A 419 38.15 17.68 -1.61
CA GLY A 419 38.56 18.07 -2.97
C GLY A 419 37.95 19.41 -3.45
N TYR A 420 38.16 19.77 -4.73
CA TYR A 420 37.61 21.00 -5.33
C TYR A 420 36.10 20.79 -5.60
N GLY A 421 35.23 21.39 -4.77
CA GLY A 421 33.77 21.18 -4.74
C GLY A 421 33.29 20.26 -3.60
N ALA A 422 33.27 20.77 -2.36
CA ALA A 422 33.25 19.99 -1.09
C ALA A 422 32.03 19.05 -0.87
N SER A 423 32.23 17.97 -0.08
CA SER A 423 31.12 17.10 0.37
C SER A 423 31.22 16.65 1.84
N VAL A 424 30.07 16.42 2.47
CA VAL A 424 29.86 15.66 3.71
C VAL A 424 28.51 14.95 3.60
N SER A 425 28.41 13.72 4.07
CA SER A 425 27.18 12.96 4.19
C SER A 425 27.03 12.34 5.59
N ALA A 426 25.79 12.34 6.05
CA ALA A 426 25.34 11.54 7.17
C ALA A 426 23.93 11.05 6.86
N SER A 427 23.69 9.75 6.97
CA SER A 427 22.36 9.16 6.82
C SER A 427 22.00 8.30 8.03
N PHE A 428 20.78 8.49 8.55
CA PHE A 428 20.20 7.71 9.62
C PHE A 428 18.82 7.25 9.18
N ASN A 429 18.64 5.94 9.06
CA ASN A 429 17.36 5.33 8.70
C ASN A 429 16.92 4.38 9.81
N GLN A 430 15.66 4.49 10.23
CA GLN A 430 15.05 3.58 11.18
C GLN A 430 13.64 3.23 10.74
N SER A 431 13.31 1.95 10.66
CA SER A 431 11.95 1.48 10.45
C SER A 431 11.48 0.56 11.58
N LYS A 432 10.17 0.55 11.81
CA LYS A 432 9.47 -0.33 12.72
C LYS A 432 8.19 -0.81 12.06
N MET A 433 7.87 -2.08 12.25
CA MET A 433 6.64 -2.68 11.73
C MET A 433 6.03 -3.61 12.77
N ASN A 434 4.71 -3.52 12.94
CA ASN A 434 3.94 -4.49 13.72
C ASN A 434 2.73 -4.93 12.89
N ALA A 435 2.38 -6.21 12.94
CA ALA A 435 1.16 -6.72 12.34
C ALA A 435 0.54 -7.75 13.28
N ASP A 436 -0.78 -7.70 13.45
CA ASP A 436 -1.55 -8.61 14.29
C ASP A 436 -2.80 -9.08 13.55
N TYR A 437 -3.11 -10.36 13.65
CA TYR A 437 -4.18 -11.01 12.91
C TYR A 437 -4.86 -12.08 13.76
N ALA A 438 -6.19 -12.11 13.72
CA ALA A 438 -7.01 -13.22 14.22
C ALA A 438 -8.26 -13.36 13.34
N SER A 439 -8.45 -14.50 12.67
CA SER A 439 -9.63 -14.71 11.84
C SER A 439 -10.02 -16.18 11.73
N VAL A 440 -11.32 -16.48 11.86
CA VAL A 440 -11.87 -17.81 11.53
C VAL A 440 -11.75 -17.99 10.01
N GLN A 441 -11.04 -19.02 9.56
CA GLN A 441 -11.01 -19.40 8.14
C GLN A 441 -12.16 -20.34 7.78
N GLU A 442 -12.36 -21.36 8.61
CA GLU A 442 -13.42 -22.34 8.43
C GLU A 442 -14.32 -22.36 9.66
N GLN A 443 -15.60 -22.05 9.44
CA GLN A 443 -16.60 -22.03 10.50
C GLN A 443 -16.94 -23.46 10.91
N SER A 444 -16.97 -23.72 12.22
CA SER A 444 -17.41 -25.00 12.77
C SER A 444 -18.93 -25.12 12.77
N GLY A 445 -19.44 -26.30 12.47
CA GLY A 445 -20.88 -26.45 12.35
C GLY A 445 -21.40 -27.77 11.82
N LEU A 446 -22.73 -27.85 11.81
CA LEU A 446 -23.52 -28.90 11.18
C LEU A 446 -24.11 -28.33 9.88
N PHE A 447 -23.76 -28.91 8.74
CA PHE A 447 -24.12 -28.44 7.40
C PHE A 447 -24.93 -29.52 6.68
N ALA A 448 -26.25 -29.45 6.84
CA ALA A 448 -27.19 -30.34 6.20
C ALA A 448 -27.58 -29.88 4.78
N GLY A 449 -27.99 -30.84 3.95
CA GLY A 449 -28.54 -30.62 2.62
C GLY A 449 -30.05 -30.42 2.62
N ASP A 450 -30.69 -30.85 1.53
CA ASP A 450 -32.13 -30.69 1.29
C ASP A 450 -33.03 -31.60 2.15
N GLU A 451 -32.45 -32.53 2.90
CA GLU A 451 -33.18 -33.36 3.87
C GLU A 451 -33.13 -32.80 5.30
N GLY A 452 -32.45 -31.68 5.51
CA GLY A 452 -32.45 -30.93 6.77
C GLY A 452 -31.75 -31.65 7.92
N TYR A 453 -31.99 -31.19 9.14
CA TYR A 453 -31.40 -31.77 10.35
C TYR A 453 -32.43 -32.03 11.45
N GLN A 454 -32.15 -33.05 12.25
CA GLN A 454 -32.87 -33.41 13.46
C GLN A 454 -31.87 -33.49 14.61
N VAL A 455 -31.80 -32.43 15.40
CA VAL A 455 -30.82 -32.31 16.49
C VAL A 455 -31.56 -32.31 17.82
N ASN A 456 -31.32 -33.34 18.64
CA ASN A 456 -31.82 -33.47 20.00
C ASN A 456 -30.65 -33.45 20.99
N VAL A 457 -30.59 -32.43 21.83
CA VAL A 457 -29.57 -32.26 22.86
C VAL A 457 -30.24 -32.35 24.22
N ARG A 458 -29.92 -33.36 25.03
CA ARG A 458 -30.64 -33.66 26.28
C ARG A 458 -30.53 -32.54 27.32
N GLN A 459 -29.37 -31.90 27.43
CA GLN A 459 -29.07 -30.92 28.48
C GLN A 459 -28.76 -29.51 27.93
N HIS A 460 -27.57 -29.26 27.39
CA HIS A 460 -27.15 -27.91 27.02
C HIS A 460 -26.46 -27.83 25.66
N THR A 461 -26.71 -26.74 24.93
CA THR A 461 -26.00 -26.38 23.69
C THR A 461 -25.24 -25.07 23.84
N ASP A 462 -23.95 -25.07 23.51
CA ASP A 462 -23.13 -23.86 23.43
C ASP A 462 -22.59 -23.64 22.01
N LEU A 463 -22.81 -22.43 21.47
CA LEU A 463 -22.36 -22.03 20.14
C LEU A 463 -21.39 -20.84 20.23
N THR A 464 -20.15 -21.02 19.77
CA THR A 464 -19.15 -19.94 19.73
C THR A 464 -18.65 -19.75 18.29
N GLY A 465 -19.18 -18.73 17.60
CA GLY A 465 -19.10 -18.62 16.14
C GLY A 465 -19.56 -19.90 15.41
N GLY A 466 -20.45 -20.69 16.03
CA GLY A 466 -20.86 -22.02 15.56
C GLY A 466 -22.14 -21.97 14.72
N LEU A 467 -22.21 -22.80 13.68
CA LEU A 467 -23.32 -22.80 12.72
C LEU A 467 -24.07 -24.14 12.70
N ILE A 468 -25.39 -24.10 12.76
CA ILE A 468 -26.24 -25.25 12.40
C ILE A 468 -27.12 -24.79 11.24
N THR A 469 -26.89 -25.36 10.06
CA THR A 469 -27.55 -24.92 8.84
C THR A 469 -27.98 -26.07 7.95
N SER A 470 -28.99 -25.79 7.13
CA SER A 470 -29.47 -26.61 6.03
C SER A 470 -29.58 -25.76 4.75
N THR A 471 -30.10 -26.35 3.67
CA THR A 471 -30.59 -25.55 2.54
C THR A 471 -31.90 -24.83 2.89
N ALA A 472 -32.23 -23.78 2.12
CA ALA A 472 -33.50 -23.06 2.26
C ALA A 472 -34.71 -23.95 1.95
N GLN A 473 -34.55 -24.95 1.08
CA GLN A 473 -35.59 -25.93 0.76
C GLN A 473 -35.95 -26.78 1.98
N ALA A 474 -34.95 -27.30 2.72
CA ALA A 474 -35.19 -28.09 3.92
C ALA A 474 -35.99 -27.33 4.99
N GLU A 475 -35.75 -26.02 5.14
CA GLU A 475 -36.53 -25.17 6.04
C GLU A 475 -37.96 -24.95 5.53
N ALA A 476 -38.14 -24.68 4.24
CA ALA A 476 -39.47 -24.50 3.64
C ALA A 476 -40.33 -25.77 3.73
N ASP A 477 -39.70 -26.94 3.60
CA ASP A 477 -40.34 -28.27 3.71
C ASP A 477 -40.53 -28.72 5.17
N GLY A 478 -40.07 -27.93 6.16
CA GLY A 478 -40.22 -28.24 7.59
C GLY A 478 -39.38 -29.43 8.06
N LYS A 479 -38.28 -29.76 7.37
CA LYS A 479 -37.42 -30.90 7.70
C LYS A 479 -36.40 -30.61 8.81
N ASN A 480 -36.21 -29.34 9.13
CA ASN A 480 -35.34 -28.92 10.22
C ASN A 480 -36.05 -29.01 11.57
N SER A 481 -35.36 -29.56 12.56
CA SER A 481 -35.77 -29.54 13.97
C SER A 481 -34.55 -29.47 14.88
N PHE A 482 -34.61 -28.57 15.85
CA PHE A 482 -33.58 -28.42 16.86
C PHE A 482 -34.24 -28.36 18.24
N SER A 483 -33.87 -29.28 19.13
CA SER A 483 -34.33 -29.29 20.52
C SER A 483 -33.16 -29.40 21.48
N THR A 484 -33.17 -28.56 22.53
CA THR A 484 -32.17 -28.57 23.59
C THR A 484 -32.81 -28.31 24.96
N GLY A 485 -32.13 -28.62 26.06
CA GLY A 485 -32.57 -28.21 27.39
C GLY A 485 -32.38 -26.70 27.58
N THR A 486 -31.14 -26.21 27.43
CA THR A 486 -30.75 -24.79 27.44
C THR A 486 -29.76 -24.47 26.31
N LEU A 487 -29.65 -23.20 25.92
CA LEU A 487 -28.79 -22.74 24.83
C LEU A 487 -28.03 -21.45 25.20
N SER A 488 -26.71 -21.45 25.03
CA SER A 488 -25.88 -20.23 25.01
C SER A 488 -25.24 -20.03 23.65
N HIS A 489 -24.96 -18.78 23.32
CA HIS A 489 -24.24 -18.46 22.09
C HIS A 489 -23.40 -17.19 22.21
N SER A 490 -22.29 -17.15 21.49
CA SER A 490 -21.43 -15.98 21.32
C SER A 490 -20.91 -15.88 19.89
N ASP A 491 -20.60 -14.66 19.45
CA ASP A 491 -20.04 -14.38 18.13
C ASP A 491 -18.52 -14.14 18.27
N ILE A 492 -17.73 -14.46 17.25
CA ILE A 492 -16.27 -14.25 17.23
C ILE A 492 -15.94 -12.97 16.46
N GLN A 493 -15.10 -12.12 17.04
CA GLN A 493 -14.56 -10.92 16.39
C GLN A 493 -13.25 -11.25 15.69
N ASN A 494 -13.18 -10.99 14.38
CA ASN A 494 -11.98 -11.15 13.58
C ASN A 494 -11.34 -9.79 13.32
N TYR A 495 -10.01 -9.75 13.23
CA TYR A 495 -9.27 -8.55 12.90
C TYR A 495 -8.00 -8.83 12.10
N SER A 496 -7.58 -7.84 11.32
CA SER A 496 -6.30 -7.79 10.62
C SER A 496 -5.77 -6.36 10.72
N ASN A 497 -4.73 -6.16 11.52
CA ASN A 497 -4.16 -4.85 11.81
C ASN A 497 -2.69 -4.82 11.42
N TYR A 498 -2.24 -3.72 10.81
CA TYR A 498 -0.82 -3.47 10.63
C TYR A 498 -0.47 -2.01 10.87
N SER A 499 0.77 -1.79 11.28
CA SER A 499 1.38 -0.47 11.41
C SER A 499 2.83 -0.53 11.00
N ALA A 500 3.19 0.32 10.05
CA ALA A 500 4.53 0.47 9.53
C ALA A 500 4.93 1.94 9.69
N SER A 501 6.11 2.18 10.25
CA SER A 501 6.65 3.53 10.39
C SER A 501 8.13 3.53 10.04
N GLY A 502 8.56 4.55 9.33
CA GLY A 502 9.93 4.75 8.90
C GLY A 502 10.34 6.19 9.13
N PHE A 503 11.60 6.36 9.53
CA PHE A 503 12.25 7.64 9.66
C PHE A 503 13.56 7.62 8.88
N SER A 504 13.78 8.59 8.02
CA SER A 504 15.00 8.81 7.26
C SER A 504 15.48 10.25 7.46
N LEU A 505 16.74 10.42 7.81
CA LEU A 505 17.41 11.72 7.85
C LEU A 505 18.64 11.64 6.95
N SER A 506 18.58 12.32 5.80
CA SER A 506 19.71 12.51 4.89
C SER A 506 20.24 13.93 5.01
N GLY A 507 21.44 14.10 5.54
CA GLY A 507 22.10 15.41 5.68
C GLY A 507 22.85 15.80 4.40
N GLY A 508 22.43 16.90 3.76
CA GLY A 508 23.18 17.58 2.70
C GLY A 508 23.58 18.98 3.16
N VAL A 509 24.87 19.27 3.24
CA VAL A 509 25.37 20.64 3.42
C VAL A 509 26.34 20.95 2.28
N THR A 510 25.86 21.70 1.30
CA THR A 510 26.71 22.35 0.28
C THR A 510 26.82 23.82 0.65
N ILE A 511 27.83 24.20 1.43
CA ILE A 511 28.11 25.60 1.75
C ILE A 511 29.10 26.16 0.72
N SER A 512 28.62 27.02 -0.16
CA SER A 512 29.47 27.95 -0.91
C SER A 512 29.66 29.25 -0.11
N GLY A 513 30.73 29.27 0.70
CA GLY A 513 31.37 30.51 1.19
C GLY A 513 31.00 31.01 2.59
N GLY A 514 31.98 30.97 3.50
CA GLY A 514 32.12 31.91 4.63
C GLY A 514 31.54 31.48 5.99
N ASP A 515 32.43 31.16 6.93
CA ASP A 515 32.33 31.03 8.40
C ASP A 515 31.07 30.39 9.03
N ALA A 516 31.26 29.15 9.50
CA ALA A 516 30.29 28.33 10.22
C ALA A 516 30.19 28.66 11.73
N PRO A 517 29.00 28.57 12.33
CA PRO A 517 28.86 28.20 13.74
C PRO A 517 28.36 26.75 13.90
N GLN A 518 29.00 26.06 14.85
CA GLN A 518 28.57 24.80 15.45
C GLN A 518 27.23 24.98 16.17
N GLU A 519 26.28 24.07 15.96
CA GLU A 519 25.66 23.24 17.01
C GLU A 519 24.53 22.38 16.41
N ILE A 520 24.80 21.07 16.36
CA ILE A 520 23.80 20.02 16.14
C ILE A 520 23.23 19.70 17.52
N GLY A 521 21.96 20.04 17.78
CA GLY A 521 21.27 19.53 18.95
C GLY A 521 20.00 20.28 19.34
N GLY A 522 18.86 19.58 19.38
CA GLY A 522 17.80 19.91 20.34
C GLY A 522 16.35 20.03 19.87
N MET A 523 16.01 19.87 18.59
CA MET A 523 14.60 19.98 18.19
C MET A 523 13.81 18.69 18.45
N LYS A 524 13.09 18.65 19.59
CA LYS A 524 11.86 17.86 19.73
C LYS A 524 10.74 18.59 19.00
N LEU A 525 10.24 18.05 17.90
CA LEU A 525 9.09 18.61 17.16
C LEU A 525 7.86 17.70 17.28
N GLN A 526 6.70 18.35 17.39
CA GLN A 526 5.39 17.81 17.76
C GLN A 526 4.89 16.71 16.83
N GLN A 527 4.24 15.70 17.43
CA GLN A 527 3.45 14.67 16.74
C GLN A 527 2.35 15.33 15.89
N VAL A 528 2.37 15.07 14.59
CA VAL A 528 1.22 15.30 13.70
C VAL A 528 0.42 14.00 13.64
N GLY A 529 -0.81 14.02 14.16
CA GLY A 529 -1.80 12.96 14.01
C GLY A 529 -2.05 12.11 15.26
N GLU A 530 -2.80 12.64 16.23
CA GLU A 530 -3.59 11.78 17.11
C GLU A 530 -4.86 11.35 16.36
N ASN A 531 -5.08 10.03 16.26
CA ASN A 531 -6.32 9.46 15.72
C ASN A 531 -7.46 9.66 16.73
N HIS A 532 -8.60 10.19 16.28
CA HIS A 532 -9.84 10.11 17.07
C HIS A 532 -10.39 8.67 17.08
N LYS A 533 -11.11 8.33 18.15
CA LYS A 533 -11.59 6.98 18.51
C LYS A 533 -12.65 6.37 17.57
N ASP A 534 -12.96 7.01 16.44
CA ASP A 534 -14.03 6.61 15.51
C ASP A 534 -13.55 5.94 14.22
N GLY A 535 -12.24 5.66 14.09
CA GLY A 535 -11.71 4.80 13.02
C GLY A 535 -11.75 5.41 11.62
N SER A 536 -12.07 6.70 11.47
CA SER A 536 -12.00 7.37 10.17
C SER A 536 -10.57 7.84 9.87
N SER A 537 -9.84 7.11 9.01
CA SER A 537 -8.63 7.64 8.36
C SER A 537 -9.05 8.55 7.22
N LYS A 538 -9.55 9.74 7.55
CA LYS A 538 -9.90 10.75 6.58
C LYS A 538 -9.11 12.02 6.89
N VAL A 539 -8.00 12.19 6.18
CA VAL A 539 -7.51 13.55 5.92
C VAL A 539 -8.51 14.14 4.93
N GLU A 540 -9.57 14.75 5.45
CA GLU A 540 -10.50 15.52 4.63
C GLU A 540 -9.78 16.78 4.13
N TYR A 541 -9.19 16.70 2.94
CA TYR A 541 -9.12 17.86 2.08
C TYR A 541 -10.54 18.10 1.54
N GLY A 542 -11.26 19.03 2.18
CA GLY A 542 -12.60 19.42 1.76
C GLY A 542 -12.61 19.96 0.32
N GLY A 543 -13.30 19.25 -0.58
CA GLY A 543 -13.52 19.58 -2.00
C GLY A 543 -12.31 19.27 -2.87
N VAL A 544 -12.23 18.17 -3.62
CA VAL A 544 -13.14 17.72 -4.69
C VAL A 544 -13.16 16.19 -4.68
N ALA A 545 -14.35 15.60 -4.66
CA ALA A 545 -14.52 14.16 -4.67
C ALA A 545 -14.17 13.56 -6.04
N GLY A 546 -13.26 12.58 -6.03
CA GLY A 546 -13.18 11.48 -7.00
C GLY A 546 -12.42 11.74 -8.30
N VAL A 547 -11.10 11.49 -8.31
CA VAL A 547 -10.39 10.76 -9.39
C VAL A 547 -9.07 10.19 -8.81
N GLY A 548 -8.88 8.86 -8.83
CA GLY A 548 -7.54 8.24 -8.80
C GLY A 548 -7.03 7.67 -7.45
N THR A 549 -7.63 6.58 -6.98
CA THR A 549 -7.01 5.67 -6.00
C THR A 549 -5.79 4.96 -6.60
N GLN A 550 -4.72 4.83 -5.80
CA GLN A 550 -3.50 4.01 -5.98
C GLN A 550 -2.35 4.49 -6.90
N GLY A 551 -2.56 5.30 -7.95
CA GLY A 551 -1.44 5.67 -8.86
C GLY A 551 -0.62 6.91 -8.50
N ASN A 552 -1.23 7.94 -7.90
CA ASN A 552 -0.62 9.28 -7.73
C ASN A 552 -0.15 9.60 -6.29
N TRP A 553 -0.33 8.68 -5.34
CA TRP A 553 0.08 8.89 -3.94
C TRP A 553 1.59 8.81 -3.73
N GLY A 554 2.33 8.13 -4.62
CA GLY A 554 3.79 7.98 -4.50
C GLY A 554 4.57 9.30 -4.57
N ILE A 555 4.13 10.27 -5.40
CA ILE A 555 4.84 11.56 -5.56
C ILE A 555 4.59 12.48 -4.34
N ALA A 556 3.36 12.53 -3.83
CA ALA A 556 3.02 13.30 -2.63
C ALA A 556 3.67 12.71 -1.35
N LYS A 557 3.67 11.38 -1.22
CA LYS A 557 4.34 10.65 -0.13
C LYS A 557 5.87 10.83 -0.23
N GLY A 558 6.44 10.80 -1.44
CA GLY A 558 7.86 11.07 -1.70
C GLY A 558 8.31 12.48 -1.30
N LEU A 559 7.52 13.52 -1.62
CA LEU A 559 7.82 14.91 -1.24
C LEU A 559 7.69 15.16 0.28
N ALA A 560 6.68 14.58 0.93
CA ALA A 560 6.53 14.65 2.39
C ALA A 560 7.67 13.92 3.11
N THR A 561 8.10 12.77 2.58
CA THR A 561 9.20 11.99 3.15
C THR A 561 10.55 12.68 2.96
N ALA A 562 10.79 13.33 1.82
CA ALA A 562 12.03 14.05 1.58
C ALA A 562 12.19 15.32 2.42
N LEU A 563 11.09 16.02 2.73
CA LEU A 563 11.14 17.27 3.50
C LEU A 563 11.09 17.05 5.03
N LEU A 564 10.43 15.97 5.48
CA LEU A 564 10.17 15.73 6.91
C LEU A 564 10.79 14.42 7.44
N GLY A 565 11.32 13.57 6.56
CA GLY A 565 11.99 12.33 6.93
C GLY A 565 11.08 11.24 7.49
N GLN A 566 9.75 11.34 7.37
CA GLN A 566 8.81 10.41 8.02
C GLN A 566 7.87 9.73 7.02
N VAL A 567 7.78 8.40 7.11
CA VAL A 567 6.74 7.57 6.48
C VAL A 567 5.96 6.83 7.55
N ASN A 568 4.64 6.78 7.38
CA ASN A 568 3.75 6.04 8.26
C ASN A 568 2.65 5.43 7.39
N ASP A 569 2.39 4.14 7.58
CA ASP A 569 1.30 3.42 6.95
C ASP A 569 0.61 2.53 7.98
N LYS A 570 -0.72 2.49 7.93
CA LYS A 570 -1.54 1.73 8.87
C LYS A 570 -2.79 1.23 8.15
N GLY A 571 -3.14 -0.03 8.39
CA GLY A 571 -4.40 -0.61 7.95
C GLY A 571 -5.04 -1.41 9.07
N SER A 572 -6.38 -1.44 9.06
CA SER A 572 -7.19 -2.22 10.00
C SER A 572 -8.44 -2.69 9.27
N GLU A 573 -8.67 -4.00 9.31
CA GLU A 573 -9.91 -4.64 8.89
C GLU A 573 -10.50 -5.42 10.06
N SER A 574 -11.83 -5.45 10.14
CA SER A 574 -12.54 -6.26 11.14
C SER A 574 -13.76 -6.93 10.51
N SER A 575 -14.10 -8.11 11.01
CA SER A 575 -15.32 -8.84 10.63
C SER A 575 -15.85 -9.64 11.82
N VAL A 576 -17.03 -10.23 11.67
CA VAL A 576 -17.65 -11.08 12.69
C VAL A 576 -17.94 -12.45 12.09
N THR A 577 -17.68 -13.50 12.87
CA THR A 577 -18.20 -14.85 12.63
C THR A 577 -19.29 -15.10 13.68
N ASN A 578 -20.55 -14.99 13.28
CA ASN A 578 -21.66 -15.14 14.21
C ASN A 578 -22.00 -16.61 14.49
N SER A 579 -22.63 -16.87 15.65
CA SER A 579 -23.32 -18.13 15.88
C SER A 579 -24.74 -18.06 15.33
N ALA A 580 -25.21 -19.12 14.67
CA ALA A 580 -26.54 -19.13 14.05
C ALA A 580 -27.14 -20.54 13.92
N ILE A 581 -28.47 -20.61 13.99
CA ILE A 581 -29.28 -21.78 13.61
C ILE A 581 -30.31 -21.34 12.58
N ASN A 582 -30.33 -21.96 11.40
CA ASN A 582 -31.14 -21.51 10.26
C ASN A 582 -32.60 -22.03 10.25
N THR A 583 -33.21 -22.33 11.41
CA THR A 583 -34.60 -22.82 11.48
C THR A 583 -35.48 -22.05 12.46
N LYS A 584 -36.78 -21.95 12.15
CA LYS A 584 -37.80 -21.53 13.11
C LYS A 584 -38.14 -22.61 14.13
N ASN A 585 -37.83 -23.87 13.83
CA ASN A 585 -38.27 -25.03 14.59
C ASN A 585 -37.30 -25.34 15.77
N ILE A 586 -37.10 -24.33 16.62
CA ILE A 586 -36.19 -24.36 17.78
C ILE A 586 -37.02 -24.55 19.06
N VAL A 587 -36.74 -25.63 19.79
CA VAL A 587 -37.39 -25.96 21.07
C VAL A 587 -36.37 -25.95 22.20
N ILE A 588 -36.39 -24.93 23.05
CA ILE A 588 -35.64 -24.88 24.31
C ILE A 588 -36.58 -25.35 25.43
N ARG A 589 -36.27 -26.49 26.04
CA ARG A 589 -37.19 -27.22 26.92
C ARG A 589 -37.24 -26.67 28.35
N ASP A 590 -36.15 -26.09 28.85
CA ASP A 590 -36.06 -25.58 30.22
C ASP A 590 -35.97 -24.05 30.24
N ASN A 591 -37.13 -23.38 30.27
CA ASN A 591 -37.19 -21.93 30.27
C ASN A 591 -36.67 -21.29 31.58
N GLU A 592 -36.81 -21.96 32.72
CA GLU A 592 -36.34 -21.43 34.02
C GLU A 592 -34.81 -21.47 34.09
N ALA A 593 -34.21 -22.61 33.72
CA ALA A 593 -32.76 -22.72 33.64
C ALA A 593 -32.16 -21.81 32.54
N GLN A 594 -32.85 -21.66 31.41
CA GLN A 594 -32.44 -20.73 30.35
C GLN A 594 -32.36 -19.28 30.87
N LEU A 595 -33.41 -18.81 31.56
CA LEU A 595 -33.45 -17.46 32.09
C LEU A 595 -32.37 -17.24 33.16
N ALA A 596 -32.13 -18.24 34.01
CA ALA A 596 -31.07 -18.19 35.02
C ALA A 596 -29.66 -18.16 34.40
N LEU A 597 -29.44 -18.89 33.30
CA LEU A 597 -28.14 -18.99 32.63
C LEU A 597 -27.80 -17.75 31.80
N THR A 598 -28.75 -17.26 31.00
CA THR A 598 -28.47 -16.23 29.97
C THR A 598 -29.18 -14.90 30.22
N GLY A 599 -30.07 -14.82 31.20
CA GLY A 599 -30.93 -13.65 31.42
C GLY A 599 -32.00 -13.43 30.34
N LYS A 600 -32.24 -14.43 29.48
CA LYS A 600 -33.24 -14.41 28.40
C LYS A 600 -34.15 -15.61 28.50
N SER A 601 -35.42 -15.46 28.14
CA SER A 601 -36.34 -16.59 28.01
C SER A 601 -35.97 -17.51 26.84
N ALA A 602 -36.58 -18.70 26.80
CA ALA A 602 -36.49 -19.63 25.68
C ALA A 602 -36.91 -18.98 24.35
N ALA A 603 -38.00 -18.20 24.35
CA ALA A 603 -38.50 -17.55 23.14
C ALA A 603 -37.54 -16.45 22.63
N GLU A 604 -37.00 -15.61 23.52
CA GLU A 604 -36.03 -14.58 23.16
C GLU A 604 -34.72 -15.17 22.65
N THR A 605 -34.26 -16.26 23.26
CA THR A 605 -33.05 -16.97 22.86
C THR A 605 -33.21 -17.61 21.48
N ALA A 606 -34.34 -18.29 21.23
CA ALA A 606 -34.66 -18.87 19.93
C ALA A 606 -34.71 -17.81 18.81
N GLN A 607 -35.32 -16.64 19.07
CA GLN A 607 -35.33 -15.53 18.12
C GLN A 607 -33.93 -14.94 17.87
N ALA A 608 -33.10 -14.83 18.91
CA ALA A 608 -31.76 -14.25 18.78
C ALA A 608 -30.78 -15.12 17.99
N ILE A 609 -30.91 -16.46 18.09
CA ILE A 609 -30.05 -17.40 17.37
C ILE A 609 -30.56 -17.71 15.96
N GLN A 610 -31.85 -17.51 15.71
CA GLN A 610 -32.45 -17.63 14.38
C GLN A 610 -32.12 -16.41 13.51
N LYS A 611 -30.90 -16.37 12.99
CA LYS A 611 -30.42 -15.31 12.11
C LYS A 611 -29.63 -15.88 10.93
N THR A 612 -29.52 -15.10 9.86
CA THR A 612 -28.65 -15.44 8.73
C THR A 612 -27.20 -15.56 9.19
N ASN A 613 -26.47 -16.55 8.68
CA ASN A 613 -25.04 -16.68 8.93
C ASN A 613 -24.29 -15.47 8.37
N LEU A 614 -23.46 -14.87 9.22
CA LEU A 614 -22.54 -13.79 8.90
C LEU A 614 -21.14 -14.30 9.24
N HIS A 615 -20.39 -14.66 8.22
CA HIS A 615 -19.02 -15.10 8.33
C HIS A 615 -18.22 -14.54 7.15
N GLN A 616 -17.13 -13.85 7.47
CA GLN A 616 -16.19 -13.34 6.48
C GLN A 616 -14.77 -13.54 7.00
N ALA A 617 -14.06 -14.50 6.43
CA ALA A 617 -12.63 -14.67 6.66
C ALA A 617 -11.88 -13.43 6.17
N LEU A 618 -10.99 -12.90 7.02
CA LEU A 618 -10.10 -11.80 6.66
C LEU A 618 -8.85 -12.35 5.99
N LYS A 619 -8.21 -11.56 5.12
CA LYS A 619 -6.92 -11.92 4.55
C LYS A 619 -5.79 -11.51 5.49
N LYS A 620 -4.87 -12.44 5.73
CA LYS A 620 -3.59 -12.14 6.40
C LYS A 620 -2.79 -11.15 5.54
N GLN A 621 -2.20 -10.13 6.19
CA GLN A 621 -1.35 -9.13 5.52
C GLN A 621 0.00 -9.74 5.13
N ASP A 622 0.51 -9.35 3.96
CA ASP A 622 1.84 -9.75 3.51
C ASP A 622 2.91 -8.84 4.13
N VAL A 623 3.47 -9.34 5.24
CA VAL A 623 4.51 -8.68 6.04
C VAL A 623 5.74 -8.36 5.20
N GLU A 624 6.10 -9.19 4.23
CA GLU A 624 7.30 -9.00 3.42
C GLU A 624 7.09 -7.91 2.38
N THR A 625 5.90 -7.88 1.74
CA THR A 625 5.53 -6.81 0.82
C THR A 625 5.46 -5.45 1.53
N ILE A 626 4.79 -5.36 2.70
CA ILE A 626 4.72 -4.10 3.47
C ILE A 626 6.12 -3.63 3.90
N ARG A 627 7.00 -4.56 4.31
CA ARG A 627 8.38 -4.25 4.65
C ARG A 627 9.17 -3.75 3.44
N SER A 628 9.06 -4.43 2.30
CA SER A 628 9.72 -4.04 1.04
C SER A 628 9.28 -2.65 0.59
N ASP A 629 7.98 -2.35 0.62
CA ASP A 629 7.44 -1.04 0.26
C ASP A 629 7.95 0.06 1.19
N LEU A 630 8.01 -0.22 2.50
CA LEU A 630 8.56 0.70 3.50
C LEU A 630 10.06 0.97 3.28
N GLU A 631 10.84 -0.07 2.96
CA GLU A 631 12.27 0.07 2.63
C GLU A 631 12.46 0.83 1.31
N SER A 632 11.63 0.57 0.30
CA SER A 632 11.61 1.28 -0.98
C SER A 632 11.31 2.76 -0.79
N ASP A 633 10.26 3.12 -0.05
CA ASP A 633 9.88 4.51 0.22
C ASP A 633 11.01 5.27 0.94
N LEU A 634 11.69 4.62 1.90
CA LEU A 634 12.85 5.20 2.61
C LEU A 634 14.08 5.36 1.70
N ASN A 635 14.30 4.43 0.78
CA ASN A 635 15.36 4.52 -0.22
C ASN A 635 15.08 5.64 -1.24
N THR A 636 13.85 5.73 -1.74
CA THR A 636 13.40 6.81 -2.64
C THR A 636 13.57 8.18 -1.99
N ALA A 637 13.28 8.33 -0.69
CA ALA A 637 13.54 9.59 0.02
C ALA A 637 15.03 9.95 0.08
N THR A 638 15.90 8.95 0.30
CA THR A 638 17.36 9.13 0.29
C THR A 638 17.86 9.51 -1.10
N GLU A 639 17.32 8.91 -2.16
CA GLU A 639 17.63 9.26 -3.55
C GLU A 639 17.12 10.65 -3.94
N PHE A 640 15.93 11.04 -3.46
CA PHE A 640 15.34 12.35 -3.74
C PHE A 640 16.24 13.49 -3.24
N VAL A 641 16.79 13.38 -2.03
CA VAL A 641 17.71 14.41 -1.47
C VAL A 641 19.06 14.43 -2.20
N ASN A 642 19.51 13.29 -2.73
CA ASN A 642 20.79 13.18 -3.42
C ASN A 642 20.72 13.61 -4.91
N ASN A 643 19.55 13.66 -5.52
CA ASN A 643 19.38 13.83 -6.98
C ASN A 643 18.41 14.95 -7.36
N THR A 644 18.17 15.91 -6.45
CA THR A 644 17.13 16.95 -6.52
C THR A 644 17.09 17.71 -7.86
N ASN A 645 18.23 17.88 -8.55
CA ASN A 645 18.32 18.54 -9.87
C ASN A 645 17.61 17.78 -11.01
N LYS A 646 17.56 16.45 -10.99
CA LYS A 646 17.00 15.64 -12.09
C LYS A 646 15.48 15.54 -12.04
N ILE A 647 14.90 15.59 -10.85
CA ILE A 647 13.45 15.45 -10.65
C ILE A 647 12.71 16.68 -11.17
N GLY A 648 13.31 17.87 -11.06
CA GLY A 648 12.76 19.10 -11.65
C GLY A 648 12.54 18.95 -13.15
N ASP A 649 13.59 18.65 -13.91
CA ASP A 649 13.54 18.55 -15.37
C ASP A 649 12.63 17.39 -15.86
N GLU A 650 12.59 16.25 -15.15
CA GLU A 650 11.72 15.11 -15.52
C GLU A 650 10.23 15.37 -15.24
N ILE A 651 9.92 16.19 -14.22
CA ILE A 651 8.56 16.66 -13.94
C ILE A 651 8.12 17.67 -15.02
N TYR A 652 8.98 18.61 -15.41
CA TYR A 652 8.67 19.58 -16.49
C TYR A 652 8.48 18.87 -17.83
N TYR A 653 9.37 17.93 -18.18
CA TYR A 653 9.28 17.16 -19.42
C TYR A 653 8.00 16.30 -19.53
N ARG A 654 7.48 15.80 -18.40
CA ARG A 654 6.25 14.97 -18.37
C ARG A 654 4.96 15.78 -18.27
N ILE A 655 5.01 17.03 -17.79
CA ILE A 655 3.82 17.85 -17.51
C ILE A 655 3.55 18.90 -18.61
N GLU A 656 4.59 19.55 -19.16
CA GLU A 656 4.45 20.55 -20.22
C GLU A 656 4.49 19.88 -21.60
N LYS A 657 3.45 20.08 -22.41
CA LYS A 657 3.27 19.32 -23.67
C LYS A 657 3.98 19.94 -24.89
N ASN A 658 4.31 21.23 -24.86
CA ASN A 658 4.74 21.99 -26.05
C ASN A 658 6.06 22.75 -25.83
N GLU A 659 6.83 22.94 -26.89
CA GLU A 659 8.06 23.75 -26.89
C GLU A 659 7.79 25.26 -27.08
N GLN A 660 6.61 25.65 -27.58
CA GLN A 660 6.22 27.05 -27.82
C GLN A 660 5.42 27.64 -26.65
N ASN A 661 6.10 28.36 -25.73
CA ASN A 661 5.51 28.81 -24.46
C ASN A 661 5.03 30.26 -24.45
N ILE A 662 5.16 31.00 -25.56
CA ILE A 662 4.71 32.39 -25.68
C ILE A 662 4.13 32.61 -27.08
N TYR A 663 2.99 33.29 -27.16
CA TYR A 663 2.41 33.74 -28.43
C TYR A 663 2.01 35.20 -28.38
N LEU A 664 1.89 35.84 -29.54
CA LEU A 664 1.51 37.23 -29.69
C LEU A 664 0.01 37.35 -29.92
N LYS A 665 -0.65 38.15 -29.11
CA LYS A 665 -1.97 38.70 -29.42
C LYS A 665 -1.78 40.05 -30.13
N HIS A 666 -2.40 40.22 -31.29
CA HIS A 666 -2.32 41.47 -32.05
C HIS A 666 -3.33 42.51 -31.54
N LYS A 667 -3.03 43.80 -31.70
CA LYS A 667 -3.94 44.90 -31.41
C LYS A 667 -5.29 44.72 -32.12
N LYS A 668 -6.37 45.14 -31.46
CA LYS A 668 -7.72 45.08 -32.00
C LYS A 668 -7.81 45.89 -33.31
N ALA A 669 -8.32 45.27 -34.38
CA ALA A 669 -8.60 45.99 -35.62
C ALA A 669 -9.79 46.96 -35.45
N SER A 670 -9.89 47.96 -36.31
CA SER A 670 -10.96 48.98 -36.23
C SER A 670 -12.36 48.42 -36.41
N ASP A 671 -12.49 47.32 -37.16
CA ASP A 671 -13.72 46.56 -37.44
C ASP A 671 -13.91 45.35 -36.50
N CYS A 672 -13.05 45.22 -35.49
CA CYS A 672 -13.10 44.09 -34.56
C CYS A 672 -13.91 44.44 -33.30
N ASP A 673 -15.12 43.89 -33.22
CA ASP A 673 -16.11 44.19 -32.17
C ASP A 673 -16.36 43.05 -31.17
N ASN A 674 -15.76 41.87 -31.35
CA ASN A 674 -15.89 40.72 -30.44
C ASN A 674 -14.58 39.90 -30.35
N ILE A 675 -14.49 38.96 -29.41
CA ILE A 675 -13.24 38.21 -29.17
C ILE A 675 -12.75 37.39 -30.38
N SER A 676 -13.65 36.85 -31.20
CA SER A 676 -13.30 35.95 -32.31
C SER A 676 -12.49 36.63 -33.43
N CYS A 677 -12.52 37.96 -33.52
CA CYS A 677 -11.71 38.71 -34.50
C CYS A 677 -10.32 39.10 -33.99
N ILE A 678 -9.98 38.82 -32.72
CA ILE A 678 -8.62 39.04 -32.22
C ILE A 678 -7.68 38.02 -32.86
N LYS A 679 -6.69 38.51 -33.61
CA LYS A 679 -5.68 37.67 -34.23
C LYS A 679 -4.57 37.34 -33.25
N THR A 680 -4.10 36.10 -33.28
CA THR A 680 -2.90 35.64 -32.57
C THR A 680 -1.88 35.10 -33.56
N SER A 681 -0.59 35.18 -33.22
CA SER A 681 0.51 34.58 -33.97
C SER A 681 1.51 33.92 -33.03
N GLU A 682 2.11 32.81 -33.46
CA GLU A 682 3.14 32.13 -32.67
C GLU A 682 4.47 32.87 -32.76
N ILE A 683 5.22 32.87 -31.66
CA ILE A 683 6.56 33.44 -31.60
C ILE A 683 7.55 32.35 -31.19
N ASP A 684 8.65 32.27 -31.92
CA ASP A 684 9.83 31.51 -31.52
C ASP A 684 10.76 32.43 -30.73
N VAL A 685 10.74 32.28 -29.40
CA VAL A 685 11.53 33.12 -28.47
C VAL A 685 13.03 32.94 -28.71
N ASP A 686 13.46 31.80 -29.24
CA ASP A 686 14.87 31.54 -29.54
C ASP A 686 15.41 32.32 -30.73
N ARG A 687 14.52 32.80 -31.61
CA ARG A 687 14.86 33.63 -32.77
C ARG A 687 14.68 35.12 -32.55
N LEU A 688 14.19 35.54 -31.38
CA LEU A 688 14.07 36.96 -31.06
C LEU A 688 15.45 37.60 -30.87
N SER A 689 15.68 38.71 -31.55
CA SER A 689 16.85 39.57 -31.36
C SER A 689 16.50 40.80 -30.53
N VAL A 690 17.52 41.52 -30.07
CA VAL A 690 17.34 42.82 -29.40
C VAL A 690 16.54 43.75 -30.34
N PRO A 691 15.41 44.33 -29.88
CA PRO A 691 14.62 45.28 -30.67
C PRO A 691 15.48 46.41 -31.25
N GLN A 692 15.19 46.83 -32.48
CA GLN A 692 15.88 47.96 -33.10
C GLN A 692 15.08 49.25 -32.97
N THR A 693 13.77 49.14 -32.83
CA THR A 693 12.84 50.28 -32.69
C THR A 693 12.15 50.30 -31.33
N LYS A 694 11.62 51.46 -30.94
CA LYS A 694 10.86 51.59 -29.69
C LYS A 694 9.59 50.77 -29.74
N GLU A 695 8.95 50.73 -30.91
CA GLU A 695 7.72 50.02 -31.17
C GLU A 695 7.91 48.50 -30.98
N GLU A 696 9.01 47.93 -31.48
CA GLU A 696 9.39 46.52 -31.25
C GLU A 696 9.69 46.24 -29.76
N ALA A 697 10.36 47.16 -29.06
CA ALA A 697 10.63 47.03 -27.64
C ALA A 697 9.33 47.09 -26.80
N GLU A 698 8.39 47.96 -27.17
CA GLU A 698 7.07 48.06 -26.54
C GLU A 698 6.20 46.82 -26.78
N GLN A 699 6.35 46.14 -27.92
CA GLN A 699 5.69 44.84 -28.17
C GLN A 699 6.21 43.75 -27.23
N LEU A 700 7.52 43.68 -27.00
CA LEU A 700 8.11 42.71 -26.06
C LEU A 700 7.85 43.07 -24.59
N ALA A 701 7.54 44.33 -24.29
CA ALA A 701 7.41 44.80 -22.92
C ALA A 701 6.04 44.57 -22.27
N ARG A 702 5.01 44.24 -23.06
CA ARG A 702 3.65 43.93 -22.58
C ARG A 702 3.43 42.42 -22.55
N LEU A 703 3.33 41.88 -21.33
CA LEU A 703 3.26 40.43 -21.10
C LEU A 703 2.08 40.07 -20.18
N TYR A 704 1.26 39.11 -20.59
CA TYR A 704 0.23 38.53 -19.74
C TYR A 704 0.61 37.10 -19.31
N VAL A 705 0.53 36.83 -18.00
CA VAL A 705 0.74 35.51 -17.41
C VAL A 705 -0.53 35.02 -16.73
N HIS A 706 -1.06 33.91 -17.23
CA HIS A 706 -2.36 33.38 -16.81
C HIS A 706 -2.33 32.56 -15.51
N GLY A 707 -3.51 32.35 -14.93
CA GLY A 707 -3.76 31.49 -13.78
C GLY A 707 -4.23 30.08 -14.13
N ILE A 708 -4.77 29.36 -13.15
CA ILE A 708 -5.37 28.01 -13.31
C ILE A 708 -6.64 28.09 -14.17
N MET A 709 -6.98 27.02 -14.87
CA MET A 709 -8.23 26.79 -15.62
C MET A 709 -8.32 27.57 -16.94
N ASN A 710 -7.20 28.09 -17.46
CA ASN A 710 -7.11 28.67 -18.80
C ASN A 710 -6.58 27.59 -19.77
N GLN A 711 -7.46 26.70 -20.19
CA GLN A 711 -7.09 25.49 -20.93
C GLN A 711 -6.80 25.76 -22.41
N SER A 712 -7.47 26.74 -23.01
CA SER A 712 -7.29 27.15 -24.41
C SER A 712 -6.56 28.48 -24.57
N ASP A 713 -6.00 28.73 -25.75
CA ASP A 713 -5.44 30.05 -26.08
C ASP A 713 -6.51 31.15 -26.15
N GLU A 714 -7.76 30.78 -26.44
CA GLU A 714 -8.89 31.71 -26.35
C GLU A 714 -9.10 32.17 -24.90
N ASP A 715 -9.08 31.25 -23.92
CA ASP A 715 -9.19 31.58 -22.49
C ASP A 715 -8.05 32.49 -22.01
N ARG A 716 -6.82 32.20 -22.45
CA ARG A 716 -5.64 33.02 -22.15
C ARG A 716 -5.73 34.41 -22.77
N THR A 717 -6.27 34.51 -23.99
CA THR A 717 -6.48 35.78 -24.69
C THR A 717 -7.59 36.61 -24.05
N ILE A 718 -8.70 35.96 -23.66
CA ILE A 718 -9.77 36.58 -22.89
C ILE A 718 -9.23 37.09 -21.55
N GLY A 719 -8.41 36.30 -20.85
CA GLY A 719 -7.75 36.69 -19.62
C GLY A 719 -6.89 37.95 -19.79
N ALA A 720 -6.04 37.99 -20.83
CA ALA A 720 -5.19 39.15 -21.12
C ALA A 720 -5.99 40.44 -21.26
N ILE A 721 -7.12 40.39 -21.97
CA ILE A 721 -8.02 41.54 -22.18
C ILE A 721 -8.79 41.88 -20.89
N GLN A 722 -9.29 40.87 -20.18
CA GLN A 722 -10.07 41.04 -18.96
C GLN A 722 -9.26 41.73 -17.86
N TYR A 723 -8.04 41.26 -17.60
CA TYR A 723 -7.22 41.76 -16.50
C TYR A 723 -6.31 42.92 -16.93
N GLY A 724 -5.87 42.96 -18.20
CA GLY A 724 -5.04 44.05 -18.72
C GLY A 724 -5.83 45.26 -19.25
N GLY A 725 -7.13 45.10 -19.49
CA GLY A 725 -8.02 46.19 -19.89
C GLY A 725 -7.79 46.70 -21.32
N LYS A 726 -8.24 47.92 -21.59
CA LYS A 726 -8.11 48.60 -22.88
C LYS A 726 -6.68 48.67 -23.39
N GLU A 727 -5.68 48.72 -22.51
CA GLU A 727 -4.27 48.75 -22.88
C GLU A 727 -3.85 47.45 -23.56
N TYR A 728 -4.29 46.31 -23.02
CA TYR A 728 -4.01 44.98 -23.56
C TYR A 728 -4.96 44.63 -24.71
N LEU A 729 -6.14 45.25 -24.78
CA LEU A 729 -7.06 45.12 -25.91
C LEU A 729 -6.54 45.86 -27.17
N ASN A 730 -6.07 47.09 -27.01
CA ASN A 730 -5.76 47.98 -28.14
C ASN A 730 -4.28 47.96 -28.56
N ASN A 731 -3.44 47.15 -27.91
CA ASN A 731 -2.04 46.97 -28.28
C ASN A 731 -1.70 45.49 -28.52
N ASP A 732 -0.55 45.28 -29.15
CA ASP A 732 0.10 43.98 -29.23
C ASP A 732 0.57 43.56 -27.84
N THR A 733 0.39 42.29 -27.49
CA THR A 733 0.67 41.74 -26.16
C THR A 733 1.20 40.31 -26.28
N LEU A 734 2.29 40.02 -25.60
CA LEU A 734 2.79 38.65 -25.44
C LEU A 734 1.99 37.92 -24.36
N ILE A 735 1.56 36.70 -24.66
CA ILE A 735 0.82 35.85 -23.73
C ILE A 735 1.66 34.61 -23.44
N VAL A 736 1.96 34.39 -22.16
CA VAL A 736 2.66 33.19 -21.70
C VAL A 736 1.69 32.02 -21.75
N ARG A 737 2.00 31.00 -22.55
CA ARG A 737 1.23 29.77 -22.77
C ARG A 737 1.82 28.64 -21.93
N ARG A 738 1.08 28.16 -20.93
CA ARG A 738 1.41 26.92 -20.18
C ARG A 738 0.37 25.86 -20.51
N ALA A 739 0.75 24.88 -21.35
CA ALA A 739 -0.14 23.83 -21.83
C ALA A 739 0.03 22.54 -21.01
N TYR A 740 -0.96 22.22 -20.18
CA TYR A 740 -0.95 21.06 -19.29
C TYR A 740 -1.60 19.82 -19.94
N SER A 741 -1.17 18.62 -19.55
CA SER A 741 -1.71 17.36 -20.07
C SER A 741 -3.13 17.02 -19.58
N SER A 742 -3.54 17.54 -18.43
CA SER A 742 -4.89 17.37 -17.83
C SER A 742 -5.13 18.37 -16.69
N LEU A 743 -6.39 18.54 -16.25
CA LEU A 743 -6.73 19.39 -15.09
C LEU A 743 -6.04 18.95 -13.78
N PRO A 744 -5.92 17.65 -13.45
CA PRO A 744 -5.10 17.20 -12.33
C PRO A 744 -3.61 17.57 -12.46
N ALA A 745 -3.04 17.47 -13.67
CA ALA A 745 -1.65 17.86 -13.92
C ALA A 745 -1.44 19.36 -13.71
N GLU A 746 -2.39 20.19 -14.15
CA GLU A 746 -2.39 21.64 -13.88
C GLU A 746 -2.44 21.95 -12.37
N LEU A 747 -3.24 21.21 -11.59
CA LEU A 747 -3.34 21.35 -10.12
C LEU A 747 -2.08 20.85 -9.39
N THR A 748 -1.44 19.78 -9.86
CA THR A 748 -0.17 19.27 -9.29
C THR A 748 0.98 20.24 -9.57
N PHE A 749 1.10 20.71 -10.82
CA PHE A 749 2.09 21.71 -11.22
C PHE A 749 1.96 23.01 -10.44
N THR A 750 0.71 23.43 -10.20
CA THR A 750 0.36 24.59 -9.37
C THR A 750 0.96 24.55 -7.97
N ILE A 751 0.88 23.39 -7.31
CA ILE A 751 1.43 23.22 -5.95
C ILE A 751 2.96 23.29 -6.00
N PHE A 752 3.56 22.67 -7.02
CA PHE A 752 5.00 22.63 -7.20
C PHE A 752 5.61 24.00 -7.53
N GLU A 753 5.00 24.78 -8.45
CA GLU A 753 5.46 26.13 -8.81
C GLU A 753 5.42 27.10 -7.62
N ARG A 754 4.45 26.95 -6.72
CA ARG A 754 4.37 27.75 -5.49
C ARG A 754 5.48 27.42 -4.51
N LEU A 755 5.73 26.13 -4.28
CA LEU A 755 6.83 25.66 -3.44
C LEU A 755 8.18 26.17 -3.97
N ARG A 756 8.40 26.07 -5.29
CA ARG A 756 9.60 26.56 -5.97
C ARG A 756 9.80 28.08 -5.83
N GLY A 757 8.73 28.86 -6.00
CA GLY A 757 8.76 30.31 -5.88
C GLY A 757 9.21 30.79 -4.51
N GLY A 758 8.72 30.12 -3.45
CA GLY A 758 9.04 30.41 -2.06
C GLY A 758 10.46 30.01 -1.66
N LEU A 759 10.93 28.85 -2.13
CA LEU A 759 12.27 28.33 -1.79
C LEU A 759 13.42 29.15 -2.40
N ASP A 760 13.21 29.88 -3.51
CA ASP A 760 14.26 30.64 -4.24
C ASP A 760 15.49 29.76 -4.58
N MET A 761 15.28 28.49 -4.97
CA MET A 761 16.35 27.53 -5.33
C MET A 761 16.26 27.04 -6.81
N PRO A 762 16.40 27.93 -7.79
CA PRO A 762 16.37 27.59 -9.23
C PRO A 762 17.49 26.64 -9.68
N SER A 763 18.64 26.60 -8.99
CA SER A 763 19.69 25.60 -9.22
C SER A 763 19.27 24.17 -8.90
N ILE A 764 18.28 24.03 -8.03
CA ILE A 764 17.78 22.74 -7.52
C ILE A 764 16.55 22.29 -8.31
N PHE A 765 15.61 23.21 -8.53
CA PHE A 765 14.31 22.86 -9.11
C PHE A 765 14.18 23.26 -10.59
N GLY A 766 15.19 23.90 -11.18
CA GLY A 766 15.11 24.44 -12.53
C GLY A 766 14.05 25.54 -12.70
N ALA A 767 13.60 25.74 -13.93
CA ALA A 767 12.48 26.60 -14.28
C ALA A 767 11.75 26.04 -15.50
N SER A 768 10.42 26.21 -15.56
CA SER A 768 9.65 25.87 -16.75
C SER A 768 10.15 26.61 -17.98
N ASN A 769 9.93 26.03 -19.17
CA ASN A 769 10.34 26.68 -20.41
C ASN A 769 9.65 28.05 -20.57
N ALA A 770 8.39 28.17 -20.15
CA ALA A 770 7.67 29.44 -20.06
C ALA A 770 8.35 30.50 -19.17
N SER A 771 8.90 30.10 -18.02
CA SER A 771 9.63 31.01 -17.13
C SER A 771 11.00 31.38 -17.69
N ARG A 772 11.67 30.46 -18.41
CA ARG A 772 12.94 30.70 -19.11
C ARG A 772 12.74 31.72 -20.25
N ASP A 773 11.71 31.52 -21.06
CA ASP A 773 11.35 32.41 -22.17
C ASP A 773 11.00 33.82 -21.69
N GLN A 774 10.27 33.91 -20.59
CA GLN A 774 9.94 35.17 -19.94
C GLN A 774 11.21 35.93 -19.48
N ALA A 775 12.13 35.24 -18.80
CA ALA A 775 13.41 35.83 -18.38
C ALA A 775 14.24 36.31 -19.59
N LYS A 776 14.26 35.53 -20.67
CA LYS A 776 14.96 35.87 -21.91
C LYS A 776 14.39 37.13 -22.56
N ILE A 777 13.07 37.28 -22.67
CA ILE A 777 12.43 38.49 -23.20
C ILE A 777 12.79 39.73 -22.38
N TRP A 778 12.80 39.62 -21.05
CA TRP A 778 13.21 40.73 -20.19
C TRP A 778 14.66 41.15 -20.44
N GLY A 779 15.55 40.19 -20.72
CA GLY A 779 16.92 40.46 -21.14
C GLY A 779 17.00 41.26 -22.44
N LEU A 780 16.18 40.95 -23.43
CA LEU A 780 16.13 41.68 -24.70
C LEU A 780 15.65 43.13 -24.52
N VAL A 781 14.63 43.35 -23.67
CA VAL A 781 14.12 44.69 -23.36
C VAL A 781 15.15 45.49 -22.55
N ASP A 782 15.86 44.86 -21.61
CA ASP A 782 16.92 45.54 -20.85
C ASP A 782 18.10 45.94 -21.72
N GLU A 783 18.49 45.07 -22.65
CA GLU A 783 19.54 45.36 -23.61
C GLU A 783 19.15 46.50 -24.57
N TYR A 784 17.90 46.55 -25.05
CA TYR A 784 17.38 47.70 -25.78
C TYR A 784 17.46 48.98 -24.96
N ASN A 785 17.01 48.95 -23.71
CA ASN A 785 17.04 50.10 -22.80
C ASN A 785 18.45 50.58 -22.49
N ARG A 786 19.42 49.65 -22.43
CA ARG A 786 20.84 49.95 -22.29
C ARG A 786 21.38 50.69 -23.50
N GLN A 787 20.99 50.26 -24.71
CA GLN A 787 21.38 50.90 -25.98
C GLN A 787 20.66 52.24 -26.23
N ASN A 788 19.48 52.43 -25.63
CA ASN A 788 18.60 53.59 -25.85
C ASN A 788 18.29 54.34 -24.53
N PRO A 789 19.31 54.92 -23.86
CA PRO A 789 19.15 55.43 -22.49
C PRO A 789 18.17 56.61 -22.36
N THR A 790 17.91 57.34 -23.46
CA THR A 790 16.98 58.49 -23.53
C THR A 790 15.58 58.11 -24.00
N ASN A 791 15.36 56.87 -24.48
CA ASN A 791 14.09 56.42 -25.04
C ASN A 791 13.73 55.01 -24.54
N ARG A 792 13.84 54.81 -23.23
CA ARG A 792 13.61 53.52 -22.59
C ARG A 792 12.13 53.11 -22.62
N VAL A 793 11.90 51.81 -22.60
CA VAL A 793 10.60 51.16 -22.51
C VAL A 793 10.48 50.45 -21.16
N ASN A 794 9.35 50.64 -20.48
CA ASN A 794 9.07 49.99 -19.20
C ASN A 794 8.48 48.60 -19.44
N LEU A 795 8.87 47.61 -18.63
CA LEU A 795 8.21 46.32 -18.59
C LEU A 795 6.91 46.42 -17.80
N SER A 796 5.79 46.02 -18.39
CA SER A 796 4.48 46.18 -17.76
C SER A 796 3.70 44.87 -17.68
N PRO A 797 4.16 43.83 -16.95
CA PRO A 797 3.50 42.54 -16.97
C PRO A 797 2.18 42.54 -16.17
N VAL A 798 1.14 41.90 -16.73
CA VAL A 798 -0.12 41.62 -16.05
C VAL A 798 -0.15 40.15 -15.61
N ASN A 799 -0.31 39.93 -14.31
CA ASN A 799 -0.37 38.60 -13.71
C ASN A 799 -1.73 38.38 -13.06
N HIS A 800 -2.37 37.25 -13.37
CA HIS A 800 -3.58 36.83 -12.68
C HIS A 800 -3.34 35.53 -11.90
N SER A 801 -3.79 35.47 -10.65
CA SER A 801 -3.74 34.25 -9.83
C SER A 801 -2.32 33.67 -9.75
N LEU A 802 -2.13 32.41 -10.10
CA LEU A 802 -0.82 31.76 -10.16
C LEU A 802 0.19 32.38 -11.14
N GLY A 803 -0.25 33.21 -12.08
CA GLY A 803 0.67 33.93 -12.97
C GLY A 803 1.71 34.73 -12.19
N ALA A 804 1.36 35.21 -10.98
CA ALA A 804 2.29 35.87 -10.07
C ALA A 804 3.42 34.95 -9.60
N SER A 805 3.11 33.71 -9.21
CA SER A 805 4.12 32.71 -8.84
C SER A 805 4.98 32.29 -10.04
N GLY A 806 4.38 32.20 -11.24
CA GLY A 806 5.09 31.88 -12.47
C GLY A 806 6.11 32.96 -12.87
N THR A 807 5.73 34.23 -12.75
CA THR A 807 6.60 35.37 -13.01
C THR A 807 7.66 35.53 -11.92
N LYS A 808 7.31 35.29 -10.66
CA LYS A 808 8.27 35.21 -9.55
C LYS A 808 9.35 34.16 -9.80
N ASN A 809 8.93 32.99 -10.26
CA ASN A 809 9.82 31.93 -10.65
C ASN A 809 10.74 32.30 -11.85
N ALA A 810 10.24 33.07 -12.81
CA ALA A 810 11.08 33.61 -13.89
C ALA A 810 12.11 34.61 -13.37
N MET A 811 11.76 35.44 -12.37
CA MET A 811 12.73 36.33 -11.69
C MET A 811 13.80 35.54 -10.92
N ASN A 812 13.40 34.48 -10.21
CA ASN A 812 14.35 33.60 -9.52
C ASN A 812 15.31 32.94 -10.53
N TRP A 813 14.78 32.43 -11.65
CA TRP A 813 15.58 31.85 -12.73
C TRP A 813 16.53 32.88 -13.36
N ALA A 814 16.05 34.07 -13.70
CA ALA A 814 16.87 35.13 -14.26
C ALA A 814 18.04 35.47 -13.31
N LYS A 815 17.78 35.59 -12.01
CA LYS A 815 18.80 35.81 -10.99
C LYS A 815 19.81 34.66 -10.92
N HIS A 816 19.37 33.42 -11.07
CA HIS A 816 20.23 32.24 -11.09
C HIS A 816 21.20 32.23 -12.28
N GLU A 817 20.68 32.56 -13.45
CA GLU A 817 21.45 32.71 -14.70
C GLU A 817 22.34 33.98 -14.70
N GLY A 818 22.45 34.67 -13.56
CA GLY A 818 23.23 35.90 -13.42
C GLY A 818 22.68 37.10 -14.17
N MET A 819 21.42 37.03 -14.63
CA MET A 819 20.77 38.15 -15.32
C MET A 819 20.42 39.26 -14.33
N SER A 820 20.43 40.51 -14.82
CA SER A 820 20.13 41.69 -14.03
C SER A 820 19.55 42.76 -14.95
N PHE A 821 18.40 43.34 -14.58
CA PHE A 821 17.64 44.24 -15.45
C PHE A 821 17.75 45.69 -14.96
N LYS A 822 18.99 46.15 -14.79
CA LYS A 822 19.32 47.46 -14.19
C LYS A 822 19.09 48.64 -15.14
N ASN A 823 18.72 48.41 -16.40
CA ASN A 823 18.36 49.48 -17.32
C ASN A 823 16.85 49.67 -17.44
N THR A 824 16.06 48.75 -16.86
CA THR A 824 14.61 48.65 -17.08
C THR A 824 13.81 48.92 -15.82
N THR A 825 12.73 49.68 -16.00
CA THR A 825 11.71 49.90 -14.97
C THR A 825 10.62 48.84 -15.10
N LEU A 826 10.24 48.20 -13.99
CA LEU A 826 9.15 47.22 -13.93
C LEU A 826 7.88 47.87 -13.37
N ASN A 827 6.78 47.85 -14.11
CA ASN A 827 5.44 48.27 -13.68
C ASN A 827 4.50 47.06 -13.71
N ALA A 828 4.61 46.19 -12.72
CA ALA A 828 3.80 44.97 -12.67
C ALA A 828 2.38 45.25 -12.17
N TYR A 829 1.38 44.66 -12.81
CA TYR A 829 0.00 44.65 -12.36
C TYR A 829 -0.44 43.23 -11.99
N ILE A 830 -0.89 43.02 -10.75
CA ILE A 830 -1.14 41.68 -10.19
C ILE A 830 -2.53 41.59 -9.58
N VAL A 831 -3.38 40.71 -10.08
CA VAL A 831 -4.77 40.58 -9.61
C VAL A 831 -5.11 39.16 -9.16
N GLY A 832 -5.81 39.04 -8.03
CA GLY A 832 -6.22 37.75 -7.47
C GLY A 832 -5.06 36.80 -7.15
N THR A 833 -3.87 37.33 -6.85
CA THR A 833 -2.64 36.55 -6.69
C THR A 833 -2.69 35.61 -5.49
N SER A 834 -2.27 34.37 -5.73
CA SER A 834 -2.08 33.35 -4.71
C SER A 834 -0.64 33.28 -4.17
N TYR A 835 0.16 34.33 -4.39
CA TYR A 835 1.57 34.43 -4.00
C TYR A 835 1.81 35.75 -3.27
N PRO A 836 2.58 35.78 -2.16
CA PRO A 836 2.82 37.00 -1.39
C PRO A 836 3.42 38.15 -2.22
N ILE A 837 2.79 39.33 -2.14
CA ILE A 837 3.29 40.55 -2.82
C ILE A 837 4.51 41.13 -2.10
N THR A 838 4.52 41.12 -0.76
CA THR A 838 5.66 41.51 0.09
C THR A 838 6.03 40.40 1.07
N ASN A 839 7.20 40.54 1.69
CA ASN A 839 7.81 39.57 2.60
C ASN A 839 7.29 39.65 4.05
N ASP A 840 6.07 40.16 4.29
CA ASP A 840 5.56 40.46 5.63
C ASP A 840 4.89 39.26 6.34
N THR A 841 5.00 38.05 5.78
CA THR A 841 4.43 36.80 6.33
C THR A 841 5.10 36.39 7.64
N LEU A 842 4.36 35.69 8.52
CA LEU A 842 4.91 35.21 9.80
C LEU A 842 6.08 34.24 9.58
N GLY A 843 5.99 33.38 8.54
CA GLY A 843 7.05 32.45 8.15
C GLY A 843 8.34 33.15 7.73
N SER A 844 8.25 34.29 7.05
CA SER A 844 9.42 35.11 6.74
C SER A 844 10.05 35.73 7.97
N LYS A 845 9.23 36.34 8.85
CA LYS A 845 9.71 36.98 10.09
C LYS A 845 10.40 35.98 11.02
N LEU A 846 9.88 34.75 11.10
CA LEU A 846 10.47 33.66 11.91
C LEU A 846 11.77 33.10 11.34
N THR A 847 11.97 33.19 10.03
CA THR A 847 13.16 32.65 9.33
C THR A 847 14.19 33.73 8.98
N GLY A 848 13.99 34.99 9.41
CA GLY A 848 14.86 36.11 9.05
C GLY A 848 14.91 36.39 7.54
N GLY A 849 13.86 36.03 6.80
CA GLY A 849 13.79 36.20 5.34
C GLY A 849 14.48 35.11 4.51
N LEU A 850 14.81 33.95 5.11
CA LEU A 850 15.44 32.81 4.42
C LEU A 850 14.47 31.96 3.57
N TYR A 851 13.15 32.02 3.79
CA TYR A 851 12.20 31.06 3.18
C TYR A 851 11.00 31.69 2.41
N ASP A 852 10.90 33.02 2.25
CA ASP A 852 9.69 33.60 1.60
C ASP A 852 9.86 35.01 1.02
N LYS A 853 10.84 35.27 0.14
CA LYS A 853 10.90 36.61 -0.51
C LYS A 853 9.64 36.83 -1.36
N GLY A 854 8.87 37.86 -1.01
CA GLY A 854 7.70 38.30 -1.76
C GLY A 854 8.05 38.71 -3.20
N TYR A 855 7.00 38.86 -4.02
CA TYR A 855 7.15 39.25 -5.43
C TYR A 855 7.93 40.57 -5.57
N THR A 856 7.63 41.56 -4.72
CA THR A 856 8.22 42.90 -4.77
C THR A 856 9.70 42.89 -4.40
N GLU A 857 10.10 42.17 -3.35
CA GLU A 857 11.50 42.08 -2.90
C GLU A 857 12.38 41.40 -3.95
N THR A 858 11.80 40.45 -4.67
CA THR A 858 12.49 39.74 -5.75
C THR A 858 12.68 40.64 -6.96
N ALA A 859 11.65 41.39 -7.32
CA ALA A 859 11.73 42.41 -8.36
C ALA A 859 12.76 43.50 -8.01
N ALA A 860 12.78 43.95 -6.76
CA ALA A 860 13.74 44.95 -6.27
C ALA A 860 15.20 44.48 -6.38
N GLY A 861 15.47 43.19 -6.18
CA GLY A 861 16.79 42.62 -6.40
C GLY A 861 17.24 42.70 -7.86
N LEU A 862 16.31 42.56 -8.80
CA LEU A 862 16.59 42.29 -10.21
C LEU A 862 16.51 43.53 -11.12
N PHE A 863 15.49 44.38 -10.93
CA PHE A 863 15.21 45.54 -11.78
C PHE A 863 15.88 46.82 -11.25
N ARG A 864 15.91 47.87 -12.09
CA ARG A 864 16.44 49.19 -11.72
C ARG A 864 15.60 49.84 -10.63
N ASP A 865 14.34 50.07 -10.98
CA ASP A 865 13.27 50.65 -10.16
C ASP A 865 11.94 50.14 -10.70
N GLY A 866 10.87 50.42 -9.97
CA GLY A 866 9.57 49.98 -10.43
C GLY A 866 8.47 50.08 -9.41
N SER A 867 7.31 49.56 -9.82
CA SER A 867 6.15 49.42 -8.99
C SER A 867 5.43 48.10 -9.21
N VAL A 868 4.85 47.59 -8.14
CA VAL A 868 3.91 46.48 -8.15
C VAL A 868 2.55 47.04 -7.72
N GLU A 869 1.65 47.18 -8.69
CA GLU A 869 0.24 47.47 -8.45
C GLU A 869 -0.50 46.13 -8.29
N TYR A 870 -1.22 45.94 -7.18
CA TYR A 870 -1.95 44.69 -6.95
C TYR A 870 -3.37 44.89 -6.44
N ALA A 871 -4.26 43.93 -6.71
CA ALA A 871 -5.58 43.86 -6.08
C ALA A 871 -5.93 42.43 -5.67
N SER A 872 -6.42 42.27 -4.44
CA SER A 872 -6.90 41.00 -3.89
C SER A 872 -8.28 41.23 -3.29
N ALA A 873 -9.31 40.63 -3.91
CA ALA A 873 -10.68 40.80 -3.49
C ALA A 873 -10.87 40.14 -2.12
N PRO A 874 -11.62 40.77 -1.20
CA PRO A 874 -11.98 40.12 0.05
C PRO A 874 -12.60 38.75 -0.25
N ARG A 875 -12.10 37.70 0.42
CA ARG A 875 -12.62 36.32 0.37
C ARG A 875 -12.42 35.57 -0.94
N ASP A 876 -11.60 36.10 -1.82
CA ASP A 876 -11.04 35.30 -2.90
C ASP A 876 -10.13 34.23 -2.29
N ILE A 877 -10.62 33.00 -2.17
CA ILE A 877 -9.93 31.86 -1.55
C ILE A 877 -8.58 31.57 -2.22
N VAL A 878 -8.47 31.88 -3.52
CA VAL A 878 -7.24 31.68 -4.29
C VAL A 878 -6.20 32.74 -3.90
N ALA A 879 -6.64 33.97 -3.57
CA ALA A 879 -5.75 35.08 -3.24
C ALA A 879 -5.47 35.26 -1.74
N THR A 880 -6.38 34.79 -0.88
CA THR A 880 -6.35 34.99 0.59
C THR A 880 -6.08 33.71 1.39
N GLY A 881 -6.13 32.54 0.74
CA GLY A 881 -5.92 31.22 1.37
C GLY A 881 -7.12 30.73 2.20
N ILE A 882 -7.09 29.44 2.60
CA ILE A 882 -8.09 28.84 3.52
C ILE A 882 -7.58 29.00 4.95
N ASN A 883 -8.29 29.75 5.80
CA ASN A 883 -8.07 29.75 7.24
C ASN A 883 -9.41 29.73 8.01
N LEU A 884 -9.49 28.90 9.05
CA LEU A 884 -10.54 28.94 10.09
C LEU A 884 -10.40 30.23 10.93
N PRO A 885 -11.45 30.66 11.65
CA PRO A 885 -12.17 31.91 11.43
C PRO A 885 -11.38 33.22 11.69
N PHE A 886 -11.42 34.13 10.69
CA PHE A 886 -11.41 35.61 10.78
C PHE A 886 -10.15 36.40 11.22
N VAL A 887 -8.99 36.24 10.56
CA VAL A 887 -7.97 37.32 10.51
C VAL A 887 -7.26 37.37 9.14
N PRO A 888 -7.52 38.38 8.27
CA PRO A 888 -6.65 38.69 7.15
C PRO A 888 -5.39 39.44 7.63
N GLY A 889 -4.21 39.10 7.10
CA GLY A 889 -2.95 39.84 7.35
C GLY A 889 -1.81 39.05 8.03
N ASP A 890 -0.86 39.83 8.57
CA ASP A 890 0.50 39.56 9.08
C ASP A 890 0.73 38.35 10.03
N LEU A 891 -0.29 37.55 10.36
CA LEU A 891 -0.23 36.40 11.27
C LEU A 891 -0.43 35.05 10.57
N SER A 892 -0.43 35.00 9.23
CA SER A 892 -0.57 33.76 8.46
C SER A 892 0.73 32.93 8.38
N ILE A 893 0.61 31.61 8.50
CA ILE A 893 1.71 30.62 8.54
C ILE A 893 1.75 29.72 7.28
N GLY A 894 0.97 30.02 6.24
CA GLY A 894 0.85 29.22 5.01
C GLY A 894 1.29 29.95 3.74
N ILE A 895 1.86 29.20 2.79
CA ILE A 895 2.31 29.68 1.47
C ILE A 895 1.08 30.14 0.65
N GLY A 896 0.92 31.46 0.46
CA GLY A 896 -0.02 32.02 -0.52
C GLY A 896 -0.89 33.22 -0.14
N ASN A 897 -0.60 33.97 0.93
CA ASN A 897 -1.51 35.03 1.39
C ASN A 897 -1.05 36.43 0.99
N THR A 898 -1.85 37.11 0.17
CA THR A 898 -1.72 38.55 -0.12
C THR A 898 -2.79 39.33 0.64
N ASN A 899 -2.43 40.48 1.23
CA ASN A 899 -3.38 41.36 1.92
C ASN A 899 -4.52 41.77 0.97
N THR A 900 -5.75 41.80 1.48
CA THR A 900 -6.93 42.21 0.69
C THR A 900 -6.94 43.72 0.48
N THR A 901 -7.25 44.18 -0.72
CA THR A 901 -7.31 45.62 -1.05
C THR A 901 -8.74 46.20 -0.96
N GLY A 902 -9.74 45.36 -0.65
CA GLY A 902 -11.16 45.72 -0.50
C GLY A 902 -11.67 45.72 0.96
N ASN A 903 -12.95 46.03 1.17
CA ASN A 903 -13.56 46.10 2.51
C ASN A 903 -13.90 44.70 3.06
N ASN A 904 -13.48 44.39 4.29
CA ASN A 904 -13.58 43.06 4.93
C ASN A 904 -14.96 42.71 5.52
N SER A 905 -16.00 43.54 5.32
CA SER A 905 -17.21 43.54 6.17
C SER A 905 -18.50 42.86 5.63
N VAL A 906 -18.46 41.95 4.63
CA VAL A 906 -19.70 41.32 4.09
C VAL A 906 -19.61 39.79 3.83
N GLY A 907 -20.52 38.96 4.39
CA GLY A 907 -21.05 37.64 3.90
C GLY A 907 -20.55 36.31 4.56
N ILE A 908 -20.73 35.12 3.95
CA ILE A 908 -20.13 33.78 4.33
C ILE A 908 -19.31 33.19 3.14
N PRO A 909 -18.06 32.65 3.30
CA PRO A 909 -17.09 32.42 2.21
C PRO A 909 -17.37 31.26 1.22
N LEU A 910 -18.06 30.19 1.64
CA LEU A 910 -18.25 28.97 0.83
C LEU A 910 -19.18 29.16 -0.39
N TRP A 911 -20.09 30.14 -0.34
CA TRP A 911 -20.99 30.47 -1.44
C TRP A 911 -20.32 31.30 -2.55
N ASP A 912 -19.26 32.05 -2.23
CA ASP A 912 -18.67 33.05 -3.14
C ASP A 912 -17.76 32.42 -4.22
N MET A 913 -17.22 31.20 -3.98
CA MET A 913 -16.48 30.41 -4.99
C MET A 913 -17.42 29.87 -6.08
N ILE A 914 -18.65 29.49 -5.72
CA ILE A 914 -19.68 29.03 -6.67
C ILE A 914 -20.25 30.20 -7.49
N MET A 915 -20.23 31.42 -6.94
CA MET A 915 -20.83 32.63 -7.54
C MET A 915 -19.90 33.37 -8.54
N GLY A 916 -18.67 32.89 -8.75
CA GLY A 916 -17.73 33.41 -9.75
C GLY A 916 -16.93 34.65 -9.32
N HIS A 917 -16.71 34.85 -8.01
CA HIS A 917 -15.99 36.01 -7.48
C HIS A 917 -14.56 36.17 -8.03
N HIS A 918 -13.81 35.07 -8.17
CA HIS A 918 -12.41 35.08 -8.64
C HIS A 918 -12.24 35.60 -10.09
N THR A 919 -13.27 35.51 -10.93
CA THR A 919 -13.20 36.04 -12.31
C THR A 919 -13.99 37.33 -12.48
N LYS A 920 -15.16 37.48 -11.83
CA LYS A 920 -16.02 38.66 -11.97
C LYS A 920 -15.46 39.92 -11.28
N ALA A 921 -14.66 39.77 -10.22
CA ALA A 921 -14.15 40.92 -9.47
C ALA A 921 -13.08 41.71 -10.25
N TYR A 922 -12.31 41.10 -11.15
CA TYR A 922 -11.05 41.68 -11.61
C TYR A 922 -11.03 42.23 -13.05
N TYR A 923 -12.18 42.50 -13.68
CA TYR A 923 -12.22 43.22 -14.98
C TYR A 923 -11.62 44.62 -14.85
N ARG A 924 -10.58 44.98 -15.62
CA ARG A 924 -9.82 46.23 -15.43
C ARG A 924 -10.62 47.50 -15.73
N ASP A 925 -11.43 47.49 -16.79
CA ASP A 925 -12.21 48.67 -17.22
C ASP A 925 -13.46 48.30 -18.04
N GLU A 926 -14.37 49.26 -18.20
CA GLU A 926 -15.65 49.09 -18.92
C GLU A 926 -15.49 48.72 -20.40
N GLU A 927 -14.41 49.15 -21.06
CA GLU A 927 -14.17 48.87 -22.47
C GLU A 927 -13.87 47.38 -22.67
N SER A 928 -13.03 46.81 -21.81
CA SER A 928 -12.76 45.36 -21.80
C SER A 928 -14.00 44.53 -21.49
N VAL A 929 -14.84 44.98 -20.55
CA VAL A 929 -16.10 44.30 -20.19
C VAL A 929 -17.07 44.33 -21.38
N ARG A 930 -17.25 45.48 -22.03
CA ARG A 930 -18.11 45.61 -23.21
C ARG A 930 -17.64 44.72 -24.34
N PHE A 931 -16.35 44.78 -24.69
CA PHE A 931 -15.77 43.98 -25.77
C PHE A 931 -15.94 42.46 -25.53
N LEU A 932 -15.62 41.97 -24.33
CA LEU A 932 -15.73 40.55 -23.99
C LEU A 932 -17.18 40.05 -23.80
N LYS A 933 -18.16 40.96 -23.75
CA LYS A 933 -19.59 40.63 -23.65
C LYS A 933 -20.37 40.98 -24.93
N THR A 934 -19.70 41.35 -26.00
CA THR A 934 -20.27 41.41 -27.36
C THR A 934 -20.16 40.01 -28.01
N ASN A 935 -21.27 39.50 -28.54
CA ASN A 935 -21.26 38.22 -29.23
C ASN A 935 -20.84 38.34 -30.70
N GLU A 936 -20.70 37.21 -31.40
CA GLU A 936 -20.28 37.14 -32.81
C GLU A 936 -21.19 37.94 -33.77
N LYS A 937 -22.45 38.18 -33.38
CA LYS A 937 -23.43 38.95 -34.18
C LYS A 937 -23.39 40.46 -33.89
N GLY A 938 -22.44 40.93 -33.08
CA GLY A 938 -22.31 42.34 -32.70
C GLY A 938 -23.30 42.80 -31.61
N ASN A 939 -24.06 41.87 -31.02
CA ASN A 939 -25.02 42.21 -29.96
C ASN A 939 -24.33 42.21 -28.60
N ILE A 940 -24.46 43.33 -27.89
CA ILE A 940 -23.90 43.53 -26.55
C ILE A 940 -24.81 42.88 -25.50
N ASN A 941 -24.25 42.02 -24.64
CA ASN A 941 -24.97 41.44 -23.50
C ASN A 941 -25.03 42.43 -22.32
N ILE A 942 -25.95 43.40 -22.40
CA ILE A 942 -26.12 44.48 -21.42
C ILE A 942 -26.40 43.94 -20.00
N GLU A 943 -27.10 42.82 -19.89
CA GLU A 943 -27.45 42.20 -18.61
C GLU A 943 -26.20 41.69 -17.86
N LYS A 944 -25.32 40.95 -18.54
CA LYS A 944 -24.05 40.48 -17.95
C LYS A 944 -23.08 41.61 -17.64
N ILE A 945 -23.06 42.67 -18.46
CA ILE A 945 -22.26 43.87 -18.19
C ILE A 945 -22.74 44.53 -16.90
N SER A 946 -24.06 44.72 -16.76
CA SER A 946 -24.65 45.28 -15.54
C SER A 946 -24.40 44.40 -14.32
N GLU A 947 -24.40 43.08 -14.46
CA GLU A 947 -24.06 42.13 -13.38
C GLU A 947 -22.61 42.31 -12.91
N ILE A 948 -21.65 42.38 -13.84
CA ILE A 948 -20.23 42.59 -13.53
C ILE A 948 -20.02 43.96 -12.90
N GLU A 949 -20.59 45.03 -13.45
CA GLU A 949 -20.45 46.38 -12.90
C GLU A 949 -21.06 46.49 -11.50
N LYS A 950 -22.24 45.89 -11.27
CA LYS A 950 -22.85 45.83 -9.92
C LYS A 950 -21.98 45.02 -8.96
N HIS A 951 -21.41 43.91 -9.42
CA HIS A 951 -20.52 43.09 -8.63
C HIS A 951 -19.25 43.85 -8.24
N GLN A 952 -18.59 44.53 -9.19
CA GLN A 952 -17.40 45.34 -8.92
C GLN A 952 -17.71 46.55 -8.04
N LYS A 953 -18.83 47.25 -8.25
CA LYS A 953 -19.26 48.33 -7.36
C LYS A 953 -19.52 47.82 -5.93
N ARG A 954 -20.03 46.60 -5.76
CA ARG A 954 -20.22 45.98 -4.44
C ARG A 954 -18.88 45.63 -3.75
N ILE A 955 -17.91 45.10 -4.50
CA ILE A 955 -16.63 44.64 -3.94
C ILE A 955 -15.62 45.78 -3.76
N TRP A 956 -15.52 46.66 -4.76
CA TRP A 956 -14.49 47.69 -4.87
C TRP A 956 -15.00 49.12 -4.63
N GLY A 957 -16.32 49.34 -4.68
CA GLY A 957 -16.92 50.68 -4.63
C GLY A 957 -16.85 51.46 -5.95
N GLN A 958 -16.22 50.89 -6.98
CA GLN A 958 -16.03 51.49 -8.30
C GLN A 958 -16.12 50.42 -9.41
N THR A 959 -16.21 50.85 -10.67
CA THR A 959 -15.98 49.94 -11.80
C THR A 959 -14.48 49.67 -11.91
N GLY A 960 -14.08 48.39 -11.99
CA GLY A 960 -12.68 47.97 -11.92
C GLY A 960 -12.14 47.70 -10.51
N PRO A 961 -10.99 47.03 -10.37
CA PRO A 961 -10.43 46.63 -9.08
C PRO A 961 -9.92 47.84 -8.29
N LYS A 962 -10.06 47.80 -6.96
CA LYS A 962 -9.35 48.74 -6.09
C LYS A 962 -7.96 48.18 -5.81
N THR A 963 -6.93 48.94 -6.16
CA THR A 963 -5.54 48.48 -6.15
C THR A 963 -4.71 49.19 -5.09
N GLU A 964 -3.66 48.53 -4.64
CA GLU A 964 -2.58 49.12 -3.86
C GLU A 964 -1.29 49.09 -4.70
N LYS A 965 -0.45 50.11 -4.56
CA LYS A 965 0.78 50.25 -5.32
C LYS A 965 1.98 50.31 -4.38
N ILE A 966 2.96 49.43 -4.62
CA ILE A 966 4.22 49.39 -3.88
C ILE A 966 5.34 49.77 -4.82
N GLU A 967 6.09 50.82 -4.48
CA GLU A 967 7.24 51.28 -5.25
C GLU A 967 8.54 50.76 -4.64
N PHE A 968 9.50 50.35 -5.46
CA PHE A 968 10.78 49.81 -5.00
C PHE A 968 11.97 50.46 -5.73
N ASN A 969 13.10 50.54 -5.04
CA ASN A 969 14.37 51.16 -5.50
C ASN A 969 14.28 52.64 -5.94
N ASN A 970 13.26 53.40 -5.49
CA ASN A 970 13.17 54.84 -5.76
C ASN A 970 14.29 55.64 -5.07
N VAL A 971 15.12 56.33 -5.85
CA VAL A 971 16.01 57.38 -5.32
C VAL A 971 15.25 58.71 -5.31
N ILE A 972 14.78 59.17 -4.15
CA ILE A 972 14.55 60.60 -3.93
C ILE A 972 15.62 61.14 -2.97
N LEU A 973 16.48 61.97 -3.54
CA LEU A 973 17.31 62.93 -2.84
C LEU A 973 16.41 63.98 -2.14
N LYS A 974 16.53 64.04 -0.80
CA LYS A 974 16.33 65.18 0.11
C LYS A 974 14.95 65.84 0.29
N ASN A 975 14.65 65.95 1.59
CA ASN A 975 13.93 66.98 2.36
C ASN A 975 12.40 66.91 2.49
N LYS A 976 12.02 66.24 3.59
CA LYS A 976 10.92 66.53 4.52
C LYS A 976 10.34 67.95 4.40
N GLU A 977 9.03 68.03 4.23
CA GLU A 977 8.15 68.77 5.13
C GLU A 977 6.69 68.33 4.96
N GLU A 978 6.06 68.00 6.10
CA GLU A 978 4.61 68.00 6.36
C GLU A 978 3.73 66.95 5.62
N LYS A 979 2.79 66.21 6.22
CA LYS A 979 2.08 66.23 7.52
C LYS A 979 1.50 64.80 7.70
N LYS A 980 1.72 64.18 8.87
CA LYS A 980 0.76 64.00 9.98
C LYS A 980 -0.39 63.05 9.69
#